data_AF-A0A7Y9ZHD4-F1
#
_entry.id   AF-A0A7Y9ZHD4-F1
#
_cell.length_a   1.000
_cell.length_b   1.000
_cell.length_c   1.000
_cell.angle_alpha   90.00
_cell.angle_beta   90.00
_cell.angle_gamma   90.00
#
_symmetry.space_group_name_H-M   'P 1'
#
loop_
_entity.id
_entity.type
_entity.pdbx_description
1 polymer ?
#
loop_
_entity_poly.entity_id
_entity_poly.type
_entity_poly.pdbx_seq_one_letter_code
_entity_poly.pdbx_strand_id
1 'polypeptide(L)'
;MFERFTDRARRVVVLAQEEARMLSHNYIGTEHILLGLIHEGEGVAAKALESLDISLEAVRAQVEEIIGQGQQAPSGHIPFTPRAKKVLELSLREALQLGHSYIGTEHILLGLIREGEGVAAQVLQKLGADLNRVRQQVIQLLSGFQGKETGAAASTSGSTSGGDAPSSSLVLDQFGRNLTQDAREGKLDPIIGRAAQIERVMQVLSRRTKNNPVLIGEPGVGKTSIVEGLAQDIVKGNVPETLKDKQIYTLDLGALVAGSRYRGDFEERLKKVLKEIRTRGDIVLFIDEIHTLVGAGAAEGAIDAASILKPMLARGELQTIGATTLDEYRKYLEKDAALERRFQPIQVPEPSIADTIEMLKGIRDRYEAHHRVTITDEALVSAATLADRYISDRFLPDKAIDLIDEAGSRLRIRRMTAPADLREYDDKIGEVRQRKEAAIDGQDFEAAARLRDEEKQLILAKSEREKQWRSGDMDEVAEVDEELIAEVLAVATGIPIVKLSEEESTRLLKMEDELHKRVIGQDEAVKALSRAIRRTRAGLKDPKRPGGSFIFAGPSGVGKTWLSKTLAEFLFGDEDALIQLDMSEFGEKHTVSRLFGSPPGYVGYEEGGQLTEKVRRKPFSVVLFDEVEKAHPDIFNSLLQILEEGRLTDSQGRVVDFKNCVIIMTTNLGTRDIAKGINLGFNQAGDAAGSYERMKGKVSEELKQHFRPEFLNRVDEIIVFPPLSQEQIIAMVDNMIAAVEVRLKDRDMRIELTQAAKNLLAERGFDPVLGARPLRRTVQREIEDILAEKMLYGEVGPGQIVLVGVEGEGANAKFTFEGQKVGELPDLPPLETVVEGKAPAEGAEIAPDDSETA
;
A
#
# COMPACT_ATOMS: atom_id res chain seq x y z
N MET A 1 13.77 5.48 26.70
CA MET A 1 12.77 5.97 27.70
C MET A 1 13.19 7.30 28.32
N PHE A 2 14.38 7.41 28.93
CA PHE A 2 14.85 8.63 29.60
C PHE A 2 15.05 9.88 28.71
N GLU A 3 15.18 9.71 27.39
CA GLU A 3 15.25 10.84 26.44
C GLU A 3 13.98 11.68 26.41
N ARG A 4 12.81 11.07 26.69
CA ARG A 4 11.52 11.76 26.73
C ARG A 4 11.21 12.40 28.09
N PHE A 5 12.06 12.22 29.10
CA PHE A 5 11.83 12.81 30.43
C PHE A 5 12.18 14.29 30.40
N THR A 6 11.34 15.13 31.03
CA THR A 6 11.71 16.51 31.32
C THR A 6 12.87 16.56 32.32
N ASP A 7 13.58 17.69 32.40
CA ASP A 7 14.70 17.83 33.33
C ASP A 7 14.27 17.62 34.79
N ARG A 8 13.05 18.07 35.14
CA ARG A 8 12.43 17.80 36.45
C ARG A 8 12.16 16.31 36.67
N ALA A 9 11.62 15.61 35.68
CA ALA A 9 11.40 14.17 35.76
C ALA A 9 12.71 13.37 35.87
N ARG A 10 13.80 13.80 35.21
CA ARG A 10 15.13 13.20 35.39
C ARG A 10 15.65 13.44 36.80
N ARG A 11 15.48 14.64 37.33
CA ARG A 11 15.85 14.99 38.71
C ARG A 11 15.13 14.11 39.73
N VAL A 12 13.83 13.86 39.57
CA VAL A 12 13.06 12.93 40.44
C VAL A 12 13.72 11.56 40.53
N VAL A 13 14.23 11.02 39.41
CA VAL A 13 14.88 9.70 39.39
C VAL A 13 16.21 9.72 40.14
N VAL A 14 16.99 10.80 40.02
CA VAL A 14 18.23 10.99 40.78
C VAL A 14 17.93 11.11 42.28
N LEU A 15 16.91 11.90 42.65
CA LEU A 15 16.47 12.06 44.04
C LEU A 15 15.97 10.73 44.64
N ALA A 16 15.26 9.91 43.86
CA ALA A 16 14.86 8.57 44.27
C ALA A 16 16.07 7.67 44.59
N GLN A 17 17.16 7.80 43.83
CA GLN A 17 18.41 7.08 44.09
C GLN A 17 19.11 7.59 45.36
N GLU A 18 19.07 8.90 45.63
CA GLU A 18 19.61 9.50 46.84
C GLU A 18 18.82 9.06 48.09
N GLU A 19 17.49 9.04 48.02
CA GLU A 19 16.64 8.56 49.12
C GLU A 19 16.85 7.06 49.38
N ALA A 20 17.04 6.25 48.33
CA ALA A 20 17.42 4.83 48.50
C ALA A 20 18.77 4.66 49.22
N ARG A 21 19.76 5.54 48.94
CA ARG A 21 21.03 5.54 49.67
C ARG A 21 20.87 5.98 51.12
N MET A 22 20.08 7.01 51.38
CA MET A 22 19.83 7.51 52.74
C MET A 22 19.16 6.43 53.61
N LEU A 23 18.19 5.72 53.06
CA LEU A 23 17.50 4.61 53.74
C LEU A 23 18.31 3.30 53.74
N SER A 24 19.52 3.30 53.15
CA SER A 24 20.38 2.12 52.99
C SER A 24 19.71 0.95 52.23
N HIS A 25 18.80 1.26 51.31
CA HIS A 25 18.16 0.27 50.44
C HIS A 25 18.99 0.00 49.19
N ASN A 26 19.28 -1.28 48.93
CA ASN A 26 20.08 -1.72 47.77
C ASN A 26 19.28 -1.83 46.45
N TYR A 27 18.07 -1.27 46.40
CA TYR A 27 17.20 -1.22 45.23
C TYR A 27 16.42 0.11 45.20
N ILE A 28 15.95 0.52 44.02
CA ILE A 28 15.00 1.64 43.86
C ILE A 28 13.60 1.06 43.62
N GLY A 29 12.76 1.16 44.65
CA GLY A 29 11.35 0.76 44.62
C GLY A 29 10.40 1.92 44.33
N THR A 30 9.09 1.67 44.43
CA THR A 30 8.07 2.69 44.13
C THR A 30 8.03 3.78 45.21
N GLU A 31 8.30 3.41 46.45
CA GLU A 31 8.46 4.30 47.61
C GLU A 31 9.55 5.34 47.41
N HIS A 32 10.67 4.95 46.79
CA HIS A 32 11.77 5.85 46.50
C HIS A 32 11.42 6.83 45.40
N ILE A 33 10.65 6.38 44.39
CA ILE A 33 10.13 7.26 43.34
C ILE A 33 9.14 8.28 43.95
N LEU A 34 8.28 7.85 44.88
CA LEU A 34 7.38 8.76 45.59
C LEU A 34 8.15 9.80 46.41
N LEU A 35 9.17 9.38 47.16
CA LEU A 35 10.05 10.30 47.90
C LEU A 35 10.75 11.27 46.96
N GLY A 36 11.28 10.80 45.83
CA GLY A 36 11.91 11.65 44.81
C GLY A 36 10.95 12.67 44.18
N LEU A 37 9.67 12.32 44.00
CA LEU A 37 8.64 13.24 43.49
C LEU A 37 8.36 14.37 44.46
N ILE A 38 8.30 14.08 45.76
CA ILE A 38 8.04 15.09 46.80
C ILE A 38 9.29 15.93 47.05
N HIS A 39 10.47 15.30 47.03
CA HIS A 39 11.76 15.96 47.25
C HIS A 39 12.08 17.00 46.16
N GLU A 40 11.60 16.80 44.93
CA GLU A 40 11.79 17.78 43.85
C GLU A 40 11.07 19.12 44.13
N GLY A 41 9.97 19.10 44.90
CA GLY A 41 9.32 20.25 45.53
C GLY A 41 8.55 21.21 44.61
N GLU A 42 9.04 21.48 43.40
CA GLU A 42 8.45 22.48 42.50
C GLU A 42 7.48 21.90 41.46
N GLY A 43 7.58 20.60 41.20
CA GLY A 43 6.83 19.87 40.19
C GLY A 43 5.35 19.74 40.51
N VAL A 44 4.56 19.46 39.47
CA VAL A 44 3.10 19.30 39.58
C VAL A 44 2.76 18.14 40.53
N ALA A 45 3.57 17.08 40.54
CA ALA A 45 3.40 15.97 41.47
C ALA A 45 3.64 16.37 42.93
N ALA A 46 4.69 17.15 43.21
CA ALA A 46 4.98 17.64 44.56
C ALA A 46 3.84 18.53 45.07
N LYS A 47 3.40 19.50 44.25
CA LYS A 47 2.28 20.39 44.58
C LYS A 47 0.95 19.65 44.78
N ALA A 48 0.70 18.59 43.99
CA ALA A 48 -0.49 17.76 44.16
C ALA A 48 -0.50 17.06 45.51
N LEU A 49 0.64 16.50 45.93
CA LEU A 49 0.81 15.81 47.21
C LEU A 49 0.79 16.81 48.39
N GLU A 50 1.41 17.98 48.24
CA GLU A 50 1.37 19.06 49.24
C GLU A 50 -0.06 19.58 49.46
N SER A 51 -0.87 19.72 48.41
CA SER A 51 -2.28 20.11 48.53
C SER A 51 -3.17 19.08 49.23
N LEU A 52 -2.65 17.87 49.47
CA LEU A 52 -3.28 16.80 50.24
C LEU A 52 -2.66 16.65 51.64
N ASP A 53 -1.89 17.65 52.08
CA ASP A 53 -1.16 17.68 53.36
C ASP A 53 -0.13 16.54 53.52
N ILE A 54 0.41 16.02 52.40
CA ILE A 54 1.43 14.96 52.39
C ILE A 54 2.82 15.59 52.33
N SER A 55 3.54 15.57 53.45
CA SER A 55 4.91 16.10 53.53
C SER A 55 5.98 15.02 53.29
N LEU A 56 7.17 15.44 52.85
CA LEU A 56 8.33 14.55 52.63
C LEU A 56 8.69 13.76 53.90
N GLU A 57 8.68 14.43 55.06
CA GLU A 57 9.01 13.82 56.35
C GLU A 57 7.99 12.75 56.75
N ALA A 58 6.69 12.99 56.51
CA ALA A 58 5.64 12.03 56.80
C ALA A 58 5.75 10.78 55.91
N VAL A 59 6.05 10.96 54.62
CA VAL A 59 6.27 9.84 53.69
C VAL A 59 7.53 9.06 54.08
N ARG A 60 8.62 9.73 54.44
CA ARG A 60 9.86 9.06 54.84
C ARG A 60 9.66 8.21 56.10
N ALA A 61 9.00 8.75 57.12
CA ALA A 61 8.68 8.01 58.35
C ALA A 61 7.82 6.77 58.06
N GLN A 62 6.84 6.87 57.15
CA GLN A 62 5.99 5.74 56.76
C GLN A 62 6.76 4.69 55.93
N VAL A 63 7.69 5.10 55.08
CA VAL A 63 8.55 4.17 54.33
C VAL A 63 9.48 3.42 55.29
N GLU A 64 10.08 4.10 56.27
CA GLU A 64 10.88 3.47 57.32
C GLU A 64 10.06 2.51 58.19
N GLU A 65 8.80 2.84 58.49
CA GLU A 65 7.91 1.96 59.27
C GLU A 65 7.57 0.67 58.50
N ILE A 66 7.36 0.75 57.17
CA ILE A 66 6.93 -0.39 56.36
C ILE A 66 8.10 -1.28 55.94
N ILE A 67 9.24 -0.70 55.52
CA ILE A 67 10.39 -1.44 54.97
C ILE A 67 11.54 -1.56 55.99
N GLY A 68 11.68 -0.63 56.93
CA GLY A 68 12.85 -0.52 57.81
C GLY A 68 13.99 0.29 57.18
N GLN A 69 15.11 0.46 57.92
CA GLN A 69 16.38 0.94 57.35
C GLN A 69 17.28 -0.25 57.02
N GLY A 70 17.99 -0.18 55.90
CA GLY A 70 18.94 -1.22 55.50
C GLY A 70 20.22 -1.25 56.35
N GLN A 71 20.93 -2.40 56.35
CA GLN A 71 22.09 -2.63 57.21
C GLN A 71 23.38 -1.93 56.72
N GLN A 72 23.47 -1.60 55.42
CA GLN A 72 24.68 -1.02 54.84
C GLN A 72 24.34 -0.16 53.62
N ALA A 73 24.93 1.03 53.53
CA ALA A 73 24.74 1.91 52.37
C ALA A 73 25.31 1.24 51.09
N PRO A 74 24.51 1.06 50.02
CA PRO A 74 24.98 0.42 48.80
C PRO A 74 26.05 1.25 48.09
N SER A 75 27.16 0.60 47.71
CA SER A 75 28.21 1.19 46.87
C SER A 75 27.94 0.87 45.39
N GLY A 76 28.07 1.86 44.50
CA GLY A 76 27.84 1.70 43.06
C GLY A 76 26.41 2.01 42.60
N HIS A 77 26.01 1.38 41.48
CA HIS A 77 24.72 1.60 40.79
C HIS A 77 23.60 0.78 41.46
N ILE A 78 22.51 1.46 41.84
CA ILE A 78 21.35 0.83 42.51
C ILE A 78 20.29 0.50 41.44
N PRO A 79 19.91 -0.78 41.27
CA PRO A 79 18.94 -1.17 40.25
C PRO A 79 17.48 -0.84 40.65
N PHE A 80 16.64 -0.54 39.66
CA PHE A 80 15.18 -0.46 39.85
C PHE A 80 14.55 -1.83 40.04
N THR A 81 13.57 -1.93 40.94
CA THR A 81 12.72 -3.13 41.05
C THR A 81 11.81 -3.27 39.82
N PRO A 82 11.29 -4.48 39.52
CA PRO A 82 10.33 -4.66 38.42
C PRO A 82 9.11 -3.75 38.52
N ARG A 83 8.61 -3.50 39.73
CA ARG A 83 7.49 -2.59 40.00
C ARG A 83 7.85 -1.13 39.74
N ALA A 84 9.04 -0.68 40.16
CA ALA A 84 9.53 0.66 39.85
C ALA A 84 9.71 0.88 38.33
N LYS A 85 10.24 -0.11 37.60
CA LYS A 85 10.28 -0.08 36.13
C LYS A 85 8.88 0.01 35.54
N LYS A 86 7.92 -0.72 36.11
CA LYS A 86 6.53 -0.68 35.66
C LYS A 86 5.88 0.70 35.82
N VAL A 87 6.16 1.39 36.92
CA VAL A 87 5.71 2.77 37.14
C VAL A 87 6.22 3.71 36.04
N LEU A 88 7.49 3.59 35.64
CA LEU A 88 8.06 4.40 34.55
C LEU A 88 7.51 4.03 33.16
N GLU A 89 7.12 2.78 32.92
CA GLU A 89 6.39 2.40 31.71
C GLU A 89 4.97 2.98 31.70
N LEU A 90 4.28 2.94 32.84
CA LEU A 90 2.93 3.46 32.99
C LEU A 90 2.90 4.99 32.87
N SER A 91 3.94 5.69 33.34
CA SER A 91 4.05 7.14 33.18
C SER A 91 4.15 7.56 31.72
N LEU A 92 4.88 6.80 30.90
CA LEU A 92 4.89 7.01 29.44
C LEU A 92 3.50 6.86 28.83
N ARG A 93 2.74 5.84 29.27
CA ARG A 93 1.37 5.63 28.78
C ARG A 93 0.42 6.75 29.19
N GLU A 94 0.52 7.25 30.42
CA GLU A 94 -0.28 8.40 30.89
C GLU A 94 0.09 9.68 30.12
N ALA A 95 1.37 9.92 29.83
CA ALA A 95 1.80 11.05 29.00
C ALA A 95 1.18 11.00 27.59
N LEU A 96 1.23 9.84 26.93
CA LEU A 96 0.62 9.66 25.62
C LEU A 96 -0.91 9.80 25.65
N GLN A 97 -1.58 9.32 26.71
CA GLN A 97 -3.03 9.47 26.88
C GLN A 97 -3.46 10.94 27.07
N LEU A 98 -2.60 11.76 27.68
CA LEU A 98 -2.81 13.20 27.82
C LEU A 98 -2.33 14.00 26.60
N GLY A 99 -1.83 13.34 25.55
CA GLY A 99 -1.32 13.99 24.34
C GLY A 99 0.05 14.66 24.51
N HIS A 100 0.76 14.39 25.61
CA HIS A 100 2.09 14.95 25.88
C HIS A 100 3.19 14.08 25.24
N SER A 101 4.08 14.71 24.48
CA SER A 101 5.24 14.04 23.85
C SER A 101 6.42 13.84 24.81
N TYR A 102 6.32 14.36 26.03
CA TYR A 102 7.31 14.28 27.11
C TYR A 102 6.73 13.65 28.38
N ILE A 103 7.60 13.19 29.28
CA ILE A 103 7.24 12.64 30.59
C ILE A 103 7.69 13.63 31.66
N GLY A 104 6.73 14.36 32.21
CA GLY A 104 6.90 15.20 33.41
C GLY A 104 6.60 14.50 34.73
N THR A 105 6.75 15.23 35.83
CA THR A 105 6.56 14.75 37.22
C THR A 105 5.17 14.20 37.48
N GLU A 106 4.14 14.86 36.93
CA GLU A 106 2.73 14.49 36.96
C GLU A 106 2.49 13.10 36.40
N HIS A 107 3.15 12.73 35.31
CA HIS A 107 2.97 11.44 34.67
C HIS A 107 3.60 10.33 35.49
N ILE A 108 4.73 10.61 36.16
CA ILE A 108 5.38 9.65 37.06
C ILE A 108 4.45 9.37 38.26
N LEU A 109 3.84 10.40 38.83
CA LEU A 109 2.87 10.24 39.92
C LEU A 109 1.61 9.47 39.46
N LEU A 110 1.07 9.79 38.28
CA LEU A 110 -0.06 9.05 37.70
C LEU A 110 0.29 7.59 37.41
N GLY A 111 1.51 7.32 36.94
CA GLY A 111 2.03 5.97 36.72
C GLY A 111 2.14 5.17 38.02
N LEU A 112 2.53 5.83 39.12
CA LEU A 112 2.62 5.24 40.45
C LEU A 112 1.23 4.89 41.01
N ILE A 113 0.26 5.80 40.85
CA ILE A 113 -1.13 5.57 41.24
C ILE A 113 -1.75 4.41 40.45
N ARG A 114 -1.41 4.29 39.16
CA ARG A 114 -1.92 3.24 38.28
C ARG A 114 -1.32 1.87 38.55
N GLU A 115 -0.07 1.80 39.03
CA GLU A 115 0.52 0.55 39.51
C GLU A 115 -0.22 0.06 40.76
N GLY A 116 -0.61 0.97 41.66
CA GLY A 116 -1.66 0.80 42.69
C GLY A 116 -1.39 -0.21 43.81
N GLU A 117 -0.48 -1.15 43.61
CA GLU A 117 -0.17 -2.24 44.53
C GLU A 117 1.21 -2.09 45.21
N GLY A 118 2.04 -1.14 44.78
CA GLY A 118 3.38 -0.93 45.30
C GLY A 118 3.41 -0.30 46.70
N VAL A 119 4.58 -0.28 47.34
CA VAL A 119 4.76 0.30 48.67
C VAL A 119 4.35 1.78 48.70
N ALA A 120 4.65 2.53 47.64
CA ALA A 120 4.22 3.92 47.55
C ALA A 120 2.68 4.10 47.61
N ALA A 121 1.91 3.17 47.02
CA ALA A 121 0.46 3.20 47.10
C ALA A 121 -0.03 2.94 48.54
N GLN A 122 0.63 2.00 49.25
CA GLN A 122 0.34 1.72 50.66
C GLN A 122 0.68 2.92 51.56
N VAL A 123 1.80 3.59 51.31
CA VAL A 123 2.21 4.81 52.04
C VAL A 123 1.19 5.94 51.84
N LEU A 124 0.75 6.19 50.61
CA LEU A 124 -0.28 7.19 50.32
C LEU A 124 -1.60 6.86 51.03
N GLN A 125 -2.03 5.59 51.03
CA GLN A 125 -3.24 5.16 51.73
C GLN A 125 -3.14 5.34 53.25
N LYS A 126 -2.00 4.97 53.86
CA LYS A 126 -1.76 5.17 55.31
C LYS A 126 -1.77 6.65 55.71
N LEU A 127 -1.30 7.53 54.83
CA LEU A 127 -1.33 8.98 55.02
C LEU A 127 -2.70 9.61 54.70
N GLY A 128 -3.74 8.80 54.48
CA GLY A 128 -5.11 9.27 54.27
C GLY A 128 -5.41 9.76 52.86
N ALA A 129 -4.51 9.52 51.90
CA ALA A 129 -4.67 9.90 50.50
C ALA A 129 -5.19 8.72 49.67
N ASP A 130 -6.48 8.76 49.32
CA ASP A 130 -7.05 7.84 48.34
C ASP A 130 -6.41 8.07 46.96
N LEU A 131 -5.93 7.00 46.34
CA LEU A 131 -5.30 6.98 45.02
C LEU A 131 -6.15 7.70 43.95
N ASN A 132 -7.48 7.53 44.00
CA ASN A 132 -8.39 8.22 43.08
C ASN A 132 -8.41 9.74 43.31
N ARG A 133 -8.34 10.18 44.56
CA ARG A 133 -8.30 11.60 44.93
C ARG A 133 -6.99 12.25 44.51
N VAL A 134 -5.85 11.56 44.67
CA VAL A 134 -4.55 12.04 44.17
C VAL A 134 -4.57 12.20 42.65
N ARG A 135 -5.15 11.22 41.92
CA ARG A 135 -5.29 11.30 40.46
C ARG A 135 -6.12 12.50 40.03
N GLN A 136 -7.26 12.74 40.65
CA GLN A 136 -8.12 13.88 40.35
C GLN A 136 -7.40 15.22 40.58
N GLN A 137 -6.65 15.33 41.69
CA GLN A 137 -5.91 16.54 42.03
C GLN A 137 -4.81 16.86 41.01
N VAL A 138 -4.07 15.84 40.55
CA VAL A 138 -3.05 16.01 39.49
C VAL A 138 -3.69 16.49 38.18
N ILE A 139 -4.82 15.90 37.77
CA ILE A 139 -5.54 16.31 36.56
C ILE A 139 -6.06 17.75 36.67
N GLN A 140 -6.56 18.14 37.86
CA GLN A 140 -7.04 19.49 38.11
C GLN A 140 -5.90 20.53 38.07
N LEU A 141 -4.72 20.21 38.59
CA LEU A 141 -3.56 21.08 38.51
C LEU A 141 -3.03 21.21 37.08
N LEU A 142 -3.09 20.13 36.29
CA LEU A 142 -2.70 20.16 34.88
C LEU A 142 -3.62 21.03 34.02
N SER A 143 -4.94 20.98 34.24
CA SER A 143 -5.88 21.82 33.52
C SER A 143 -5.77 23.30 33.89
N GLY A 144 -5.31 23.62 35.11
CA GLY A 144 -5.03 24.99 35.54
C GLY A 144 -3.70 25.57 35.04
N PHE A 145 -2.68 24.72 34.78
CA PHE A 145 -1.32 25.16 34.43
C PHE A 145 -1.08 25.40 32.93
N GLN A 146 -1.92 24.86 32.03
CA GLN A 146 -1.78 25.09 30.58
C GLN A 146 -1.93 26.58 30.16
N GLY A 147 -2.34 27.47 31.07
CA GLY A 147 -2.49 28.90 30.82
C GLY A 147 -1.29 29.81 31.11
N LYS A 148 -0.14 29.31 31.61
CA LYS A 148 0.91 30.24 32.13
C LYS A 148 2.40 29.93 31.91
N GLU A 149 2.81 28.85 31.24
CA GLU A 149 4.25 28.53 31.07
C GLU A 149 4.73 28.45 29.62
N THR A 150 4.41 29.46 28.80
CA THR A 150 5.25 29.83 27.64
C THR A 150 5.50 31.34 27.65
N GLY A 151 6.66 31.75 28.17
CA GLY A 151 7.12 33.15 28.09
C GLY A 151 7.80 33.66 29.35
N ALA A 152 8.98 33.14 29.69
CA ALA A 152 9.87 33.76 30.67
C ALA A 152 11.22 34.11 30.02
N ALA A 153 11.24 35.19 29.25
CA ALA A 153 12.46 35.94 28.91
C ALA A 153 12.08 37.35 28.40
N ALA A 154 11.86 38.28 29.34
CA ALA A 154 12.18 39.71 29.25
C ALA A 154 11.35 40.49 30.28
N SER A 155 11.95 40.77 31.44
CA SER A 155 11.45 41.77 32.39
C SER A 155 12.10 43.12 32.08
N THR A 156 11.31 44.07 31.61
CA THR A 156 11.49 45.50 31.95
C THR A 156 10.16 46.21 31.80
N SER A 157 9.51 46.43 32.94
CA SER A 157 8.32 47.25 33.12
C SER A 157 8.65 48.72 32.91
N GLY A 158 8.28 49.26 31.75
CA GLY A 158 8.15 50.69 31.48
C GLY A 158 6.72 50.96 31.04
N SER A 159 5.99 51.72 31.85
CA SER A 159 4.62 52.18 31.61
C SER A 159 4.52 53.06 30.36
N THR A 160 3.82 52.63 29.30
CA THR A 160 3.17 53.54 28.35
C THR A 160 1.97 52.86 27.65
N SER A 161 0.93 53.65 27.45
CA SER A 161 -0.40 53.39 26.91
C SER A 161 -0.50 52.89 25.47
N GLY A 162 -1.50 52.02 25.21
CA GLY A 162 -2.29 51.99 23.96
C GLY A 162 -2.03 50.81 23.01
N GLY A 163 -3.04 49.95 22.82
CA GLY A 163 -3.11 48.96 21.73
C GLY A 163 -4.07 47.81 22.01
N ASP A 164 -5.24 47.81 21.35
CA ASP A 164 -6.28 46.77 21.36
C ASP A 164 -5.75 45.38 20.98
N ALA A 165 -6.09 44.36 21.76
CA ALA A 165 -6.05 42.95 21.34
C ALA A 165 -7.44 42.34 21.59
N PRO A 166 -8.09 41.71 20.59
CA PRO A 166 -9.44 41.20 20.76
C PRO A 166 -9.45 39.89 21.57
N SER A 167 -10.48 39.77 22.41
CA SER A 167 -10.78 38.64 23.28
C SER A 167 -10.86 37.30 22.52
N SER A 168 -10.04 36.33 22.89
CA SER A 168 -10.14 34.92 22.43
C SER A 168 -11.49 34.30 22.82
N SER A 169 -12.18 33.70 21.85
CA SER A 169 -13.50 33.09 21.99
C SER A 169 -13.44 31.67 22.55
N LEU A 170 -13.79 31.49 23.82
CA LEU A 170 -13.71 30.20 24.53
C LEU A 170 -14.54 29.06 23.91
N VAL A 171 -15.65 29.35 23.21
CA VAL A 171 -16.55 28.31 22.67
C VAL A 171 -16.17 27.93 21.24
N LEU A 172 -15.89 28.91 20.37
CA LEU A 172 -15.37 28.66 19.02
C LEU A 172 -14.04 27.91 19.01
N ASP A 173 -13.13 28.23 19.94
CA ASP A 173 -11.82 27.54 20.03
C ASP A 173 -11.96 26.10 20.57
N GLN A 174 -13.07 25.77 21.23
CA GLN A 174 -13.36 24.41 21.71
C GLN A 174 -13.86 23.48 20.57
N PHE A 175 -14.62 24.01 19.62
CA PHE A 175 -15.29 23.24 18.56
C PHE A 175 -14.75 23.53 17.15
N GLY A 176 -13.74 24.39 17.05
CA GLY A 176 -13.18 24.83 15.78
C GLY A 176 -11.70 25.16 15.90
N ARG A 177 -11.07 25.38 14.74
CA ARG A 177 -9.65 25.70 14.63
C ARG A 177 -9.48 27.02 13.87
N ASN A 178 -8.65 27.90 14.39
CA ASN A 178 -8.40 29.22 13.80
C ASN A 178 -7.24 29.15 12.79
N LEU A 179 -7.56 29.12 11.50
CA LEU A 179 -6.54 29.06 10.44
C LEU A 179 -5.72 30.35 10.36
N THR A 180 -6.31 31.50 10.67
CA THR A 180 -5.60 32.77 10.66
C THR A 180 -4.55 32.83 11.77
N GLN A 181 -4.82 32.20 12.92
CA GLN A 181 -3.85 32.07 13.99
C GLN A 181 -2.72 31.10 13.62
N ASP A 182 -3.06 29.94 13.03
CA ASP A 182 -2.06 29.00 12.51
C ASP A 182 -1.16 29.63 11.45
N ALA A 183 -1.71 30.52 10.61
CA ALA A 183 -0.95 31.29 9.62
C ALA A 183 0.04 32.25 10.30
N ARG A 184 -0.35 32.94 11.38
CA ARG A 184 0.56 33.81 12.16
C ARG A 184 1.68 33.04 12.82
N GLU A 185 1.38 31.82 13.27
CA GLU A 185 2.34 30.92 13.92
C GLU A 185 3.23 30.15 12.92
N GLY A 186 3.02 30.34 11.61
CA GLY A 186 3.81 29.67 10.57
C GLY A 186 3.54 28.17 10.48
N LYS A 187 2.38 27.69 10.94
CA LYS A 187 2.00 26.27 10.95
C LYS A 187 1.37 25.78 9.65
N LEU A 188 0.92 26.69 8.78
CA LEU A 188 0.29 26.35 7.50
C LEU A 188 1.34 26.11 6.40
N ASP A 189 1.02 25.22 5.47
CA ASP A 189 1.88 24.94 4.32
C ASP A 189 1.94 26.10 3.33
N PRO A 190 3.07 26.32 2.65
CA PRO A 190 3.16 27.31 1.59
C PRO A 190 2.27 26.90 0.42
N ILE A 191 1.58 27.87 -0.17
CA ILE A 191 0.61 27.60 -1.24
C ILE A 191 1.14 28.10 -2.57
N ILE A 192 1.12 27.18 -3.53
CA ILE A 192 1.77 27.35 -4.82
C ILE A 192 0.72 27.05 -5.91
N GLY A 193 0.73 27.83 -6.99
CA GLY A 193 -0.12 27.59 -8.17
C GLY A 193 -1.64 27.81 -7.99
N ARG A 194 -2.11 28.36 -6.86
CA ARG A 194 -3.56 28.56 -6.57
C ARG A 194 -4.03 30.02 -6.49
N ALA A 195 -3.23 30.97 -7.00
CA ALA A 195 -3.52 32.41 -6.89
C ALA A 195 -4.87 32.81 -7.51
N ALA A 196 -5.21 32.28 -8.68
CA ALA A 196 -6.47 32.62 -9.37
C ALA A 196 -7.70 32.16 -8.57
N GLN A 197 -7.64 31.00 -7.92
CA GLN A 197 -8.73 30.48 -7.09
C GLN A 197 -8.87 31.32 -5.80
N ILE A 198 -7.75 31.67 -5.15
CA ILE A 198 -7.75 32.53 -3.96
C ILE A 198 -8.34 33.91 -4.28
N GLU A 199 -7.91 34.52 -5.40
CA GLU A 199 -8.47 35.80 -5.86
C GLU A 199 -9.97 35.69 -6.12
N ARG A 200 -10.42 34.58 -6.71
CA ARG A 200 -11.85 34.34 -6.94
C ARG A 200 -12.63 34.21 -5.63
N VAL A 201 -12.07 33.54 -4.62
CA VAL A 201 -12.66 33.45 -3.28
C VAL A 201 -12.77 34.84 -2.64
N MET A 202 -11.71 35.65 -2.70
CA MET A 202 -11.72 37.04 -2.21
C MET A 202 -12.79 37.90 -2.91
N GLN A 203 -12.90 37.80 -4.23
CA GLN A 203 -13.92 38.49 -5.01
C GLN A 203 -15.33 38.12 -4.57
N VAL A 204 -15.59 36.84 -4.29
CA VAL A 204 -16.91 36.37 -3.85
C VAL A 204 -17.21 36.84 -2.44
N LEU A 205 -16.29 36.69 -1.49
CA LEU A 205 -16.47 37.10 -0.09
C LEU A 205 -16.70 38.62 0.06
N SER A 206 -16.15 39.41 -0.86
CA SER A 206 -16.30 40.88 -0.87
C SER A 206 -17.61 41.36 -1.52
N ARG A 207 -18.47 40.46 -2.02
CA ARG A 207 -19.77 40.83 -2.58
C ARG A 207 -20.77 41.21 -1.49
N ARG A 208 -21.72 42.08 -1.85
CA ARG A 208 -22.86 42.44 -0.98
C ARG A 208 -23.93 41.33 -0.90
N THR A 209 -24.10 40.56 -1.98
CA THR A 209 -25.03 39.43 -2.06
C THR A 209 -24.34 38.24 -2.75
N LYS A 210 -24.76 37.01 -2.44
CA LYS A 210 -24.06 35.77 -2.88
C LYS A 210 -22.58 35.79 -2.49
N ASN A 211 -22.32 36.07 -1.22
CA ASN A 211 -20.98 36.27 -0.68
C ASN A 211 -20.42 35.01 0.01
N ASN A 212 -20.98 33.83 -0.28
CA ASN A 212 -20.52 32.56 0.25
C ASN A 212 -19.94 31.74 -0.91
N PRO A 213 -18.61 31.63 -1.05
CA PRO A 213 -18.00 30.77 -2.05
C PRO A 213 -18.16 29.28 -1.70
N VAL A 214 -18.32 28.44 -2.73
CA VAL A 214 -18.21 26.98 -2.60
C VAL A 214 -17.15 26.47 -3.56
N LEU A 215 -16.10 25.87 -3.01
CA LEU A 215 -15.03 25.22 -3.74
C LEU A 215 -15.52 23.84 -4.21
N ILE A 216 -15.64 23.67 -5.52
CA ILE A 216 -16.10 22.43 -6.16
C ILE A 216 -14.93 21.81 -6.91
N GLY A 217 -14.59 20.58 -6.56
CA GLY A 217 -13.55 19.80 -7.23
C GLY A 217 -13.58 18.36 -6.73
N GLU A 218 -12.70 17.52 -7.24
CA GLU A 218 -12.56 16.15 -6.74
C GLU A 218 -11.86 16.14 -5.37
N PRO A 219 -11.96 15.05 -4.57
CA PRO A 219 -11.16 14.88 -3.36
C PRO A 219 -9.66 14.91 -3.69
N GLY A 220 -8.84 15.41 -2.76
CA GLY A 220 -7.38 15.44 -2.91
C GLY A 220 -6.81 16.60 -3.72
N VAL A 221 -7.60 17.38 -4.47
CA VAL A 221 -7.08 18.51 -5.29
C VAL A 221 -6.58 19.72 -4.48
N GLY A 222 -6.65 19.70 -3.15
CA GLY A 222 -6.20 20.81 -2.29
C GLY A 222 -7.20 21.95 -2.10
N LYS A 223 -8.49 21.64 -1.87
CA LYS A 223 -9.53 22.66 -1.58
C LYS A 223 -9.24 23.40 -0.27
N THR A 224 -8.85 22.67 0.77
CA THR A 224 -8.48 23.21 2.08
C THR A 224 -7.28 24.13 1.99
N SER A 225 -6.30 23.79 1.15
CA SER A 225 -5.11 24.62 0.89
C SER A 225 -5.47 25.99 0.31
N ILE A 226 -6.52 26.12 -0.51
CA ILE A 226 -6.97 27.43 -1.01
C ILE A 226 -7.44 28.33 0.15
N VAL A 227 -8.08 27.75 1.15
CA VAL A 227 -8.59 28.49 2.32
C VAL A 227 -7.47 28.85 3.28
N GLU A 228 -6.51 27.96 3.48
CA GLU A 228 -5.26 28.25 4.20
C GLU A 228 -4.48 29.40 3.54
N GLY A 229 -4.52 29.49 2.21
CA GLY A 229 -3.85 30.56 1.44
C GLY A 229 -4.50 31.90 1.64
N LEU A 230 -5.83 31.91 1.65
CA LEU A 230 -6.59 33.08 2.04
C LEU A 230 -6.23 33.50 3.48
N ALA A 231 -6.06 32.56 4.41
CA ALA A 231 -5.66 32.88 5.79
C ALA A 231 -4.27 33.53 5.83
N GLN A 232 -3.31 33.02 5.06
CA GLN A 232 -1.97 33.62 4.93
C GLN A 232 -2.02 35.02 4.31
N ASP A 233 -2.83 35.23 3.27
CA ASP A 233 -2.98 36.53 2.61
C ASP A 233 -3.61 37.57 3.54
N ILE A 234 -4.59 37.17 4.36
CA ILE A 234 -5.18 38.04 5.39
C ILE A 234 -4.12 38.48 6.39
N VAL A 235 -3.28 37.56 6.87
CA VAL A 235 -2.21 37.88 7.83
C VAL A 235 -1.14 38.79 7.21
N LYS A 236 -0.77 38.56 5.95
CA LYS A 236 0.18 39.39 5.21
C LYS A 236 -0.38 40.76 4.82
N GLY A 237 -1.71 40.94 4.90
CA GLY A 237 -2.40 42.17 4.48
C GLY A 237 -2.60 42.27 2.96
N ASN A 238 -2.45 41.17 2.22
CA ASN A 238 -2.64 41.09 0.76
C ASN A 238 -4.12 40.90 0.38
N VAL A 239 -5.04 41.53 1.13
CA VAL A 239 -6.48 41.39 0.95
C VAL A 239 -7.17 42.74 0.85
N PRO A 240 -8.34 42.83 0.18
CA PRO A 240 -9.14 44.05 0.15
C PRO A 240 -9.53 44.52 1.57
N GLU A 241 -9.79 45.82 1.73
CA GLU A 241 -10.17 46.40 3.05
C GLU A 241 -11.36 45.70 3.70
N THR A 242 -12.29 45.16 2.90
CA THR A 242 -13.45 44.41 3.39
C THR A 242 -13.10 43.10 4.10
N LEU A 243 -11.93 42.52 3.80
CA LEU A 243 -11.43 41.27 4.35
C LEU A 243 -10.26 41.47 5.31
N LYS A 244 -9.80 42.73 5.46
CA LYS A 244 -8.77 43.08 6.42
C LYS A 244 -9.26 42.80 7.84
N ASP A 245 -8.37 42.27 8.68
CA ASP A 245 -8.62 41.91 10.08
C ASP A 245 -9.67 40.81 10.32
N LYS A 246 -10.19 40.16 9.26
CA LYS A 246 -11.06 39.00 9.40
C LYS A 246 -10.30 37.77 9.89
N GLN A 247 -11.01 36.83 10.49
CA GLN A 247 -10.47 35.55 10.93
C GLN A 247 -11.19 34.38 10.29
N ILE A 248 -10.44 33.39 9.83
CA ILE A 248 -10.97 32.16 9.24
C ILE A 248 -10.96 31.07 10.29
N TYR A 249 -12.13 30.51 10.56
CA TYR A 249 -12.34 29.41 11.49
C TYR A 249 -12.87 28.19 10.76
N THR A 250 -12.27 27.02 10.98
CA THR A 250 -12.83 25.73 10.55
C THR A 250 -13.71 25.16 11.65
N LEU A 251 -14.85 24.56 11.28
CA LEU A 251 -15.72 23.88 12.24
C LEU A 251 -15.52 22.36 12.17
N ASP A 252 -15.22 21.72 13.31
CA ASP A 252 -15.21 20.27 13.39
C ASP A 252 -16.59 19.75 13.80
N LEU A 253 -17.31 19.19 12.82
CA LEU A 253 -18.63 18.60 13.05
C LEU A 253 -18.55 17.36 13.94
N GLY A 254 -17.46 16.59 13.85
CA GLY A 254 -17.20 15.44 14.70
C GLY A 254 -17.09 15.83 16.17
N ALA A 255 -16.36 16.91 16.48
CA ALA A 255 -16.25 17.46 17.84
C ALA A 255 -17.59 17.94 18.40
N LEU A 256 -18.46 18.51 17.56
CA LEU A 256 -19.80 18.94 17.98
C LEU A 256 -20.71 17.75 18.33
N VAL A 257 -20.60 16.66 17.58
CA VAL A 257 -21.34 15.41 17.80
C VAL A 257 -20.77 14.64 19.00
N ALA A 258 -19.45 14.68 19.20
CA ALA A 258 -18.77 14.02 20.30
C ALA A 258 -19.33 14.46 21.65
N GLY A 259 -19.79 13.49 22.45
CA GLY A 259 -20.41 13.76 23.76
C GLY A 259 -21.80 14.39 23.70
N SER A 260 -22.48 14.42 22.54
CA SER A 260 -23.92 14.66 22.44
C SER A 260 -24.65 13.32 22.46
N ARG A 261 -25.64 13.15 23.36
CA ARG A 261 -26.45 11.91 23.40
C ARG A 261 -27.71 12.04 22.55
N TYR A 262 -28.20 13.27 22.39
CA TYR A 262 -29.41 13.58 21.65
C TYR A 262 -29.11 14.61 20.56
N ARG A 263 -29.85 14.52 19.44
CA ARG A 263 -29.81 15.49 18.34
C ARG A 263 -30.03 16.94 18.80
N GLY A 264 -30.87 17.15 19.83
CA GLY A 264 -31.12 18.48 20.39
C GLY A 264 -29.87 19.11 21.03
N ASP A 265 -29.01 18.31 21.65
CA ASP A 265 -27.77 18.80 22.27
C ASP A 265 -26.80 19.34 21.20
N PHE A 266 -26.72 18.65 20.05
CA PHE A 266 -25.96 19.10 18.90
C PHE A 266 -26.49 20.43 18.36
N GLU A 267 -27.80 20.54 18.15
CA GLU A 267 -28.42 21.78 17.65
C GLU A 267 -28.21 22.95 18.61
N GLU A 268 -28.25 22.72 19.93
CA GLU A 268 -28.00 23.74 20.92
C GLU A 268 -26.53 24.21 20.90
N ARG A 269 -25.57 23.29 20.79
CA ARG A 269 -24.14 23.62 20.63
C ARG A 269 -23.89 24.41 19.36
N LEU A 270 -24.45 23.97 18.23
CA LEU A 270 -24.33 24.68 16.96
C LEU A 270 -24.94 26.09 17.03
N LYS A 271 -26.09 26.25 17.69
CA LYS A 271 -26.69 27.56 17.94
C LYS A 271 -25.79 28.47 18.78
N LYS A 272 -25.08 27.94 19.78
CA LYS A 272 -24.13 28.72 20.60
C LYS A 272 -22.96 29.22 19.74
N VAL A 273 -22.36 28.34 18.95
CA VAL A 273 -21.27 28.68 18.02
C VAL A 273 -21.72 29.74 17.01
N LEU A 274 -22.87 29.53 16.36
CA LEU A 274 -23.40 30.48 15.37
C LEU A 274 -23.77 31.83 15.97
N LYS A 275 -24.28 31.85 17.21
CA LYS A 275 -24.57 33.11 17.92
C LYS A 275 -23.28 33.90 18.18
N GLU A 276 -22.20 33.23 18.55
CA GLU A 276 -20.90 33.85 18.78
C GLU A 276 -20.31 34.43 17.49
N ILE A 277 -20.34 33.66 16.39
CA ILE A 277 -19.91 34.13 15.06
C ILE A 277 -20.65 35.41 14.66
N ARG A 278 -21.97 35.44 14.88
CA ARG A 278 -22.81 36.61 14.60
C ARG A 278 -22.44 37.83 15.44
N THR A 279 -22.15 37.66 16.72
CA THR A 279 -21.83 38.77 17.63
C THR A 279 -20.47 39.38 17.29
N ARG A 280 -19.50 38.55 16.90
CA ARG A 280 -18.15 38.97 16.55
C ARG A 280 -18.07 39.67 15.19
N GLY A 281 -18.69 39.12 14.14
CA GLY A 281 -18.79 39.75 12.82
C GLY A 281 -17.48 39.81 12.00
N ASP A 282 -16.33 39.56 12.61
CA ASP A 282 -15.00 39.44 11.97
C ASP A 282 -14.70 38.01 11.48
N ILE A 283 -15.56 37.04 11.79
CA ILE A 283 -15.32 35.62 11.49
C ILE A 283 -15.87 35.21 10.12
N VAL A 284 -15.05 34.51 9.35
CA VAL A 284 -15.42 33.73 8.16
C VAL A 284 -15.34 32.24 8.50
N LEU A 285 -16.43 31.52 8.29
CA LEU A 285 -16.52 30.09 8.65
C LEU A 285 -16.16 29.21 7.45
N PHE A 286 -15.18 28.31 7.60
CA PHE A 286 -14.86 27.29 6.62
C PHE A 286 -15.49 25.94 6.99
N ILE A 287 -16.10 25.29 6.00
CA ILE A 287 -16.77 23.99 6.12
C ILE A 287 -16.32 23.12 4.94
N ASP A 288 -15.43 22.15 5.19
CA ASP A 288 -14.79 21.36 4.14
C ASP A 288 -15.75 20.38 3.43
N GLU A 289 -16.71 19.83 4.18
CA GLU A 289 -17.73 18.92 3.66
C GLU A 289 -19.12 19.52 3.87
N ILE A 290 -19.42 20.63 3.19
CA ILE A 290 -20.64 21.40 3.46
C ILE A 290 -21.94 20.59 3.22
N HIS A 291 -21.87 19.54 2.40
CA HIS A 291 -23.00 18.66 2.14
C HIS A 291 -23.44 17.87 3.39
N THR A 292 -22.55 17.61 4.35
CA THR A 292 -22.87 16.90 5.61
C THR A 292 -23.89 17.68 6.45
N LEU A 293 -23.88 19.01 6.36
CA LEU A 293 -24.81 19.90 7.04
C LEU A 293 -26.16 20.03 6.30
N VAL A 294 -26.20 19.67 5.02
CA VAL A 294 -27.33 19.85 4.10
C VAL A 294 -28.05 18.52 3.79
N GLY A 295 -27.54 17.41 4.33
CA GLY A 295 -28.02 16.05 4.09
C GLY A 295 -29.51 15.86 4.32
N ALA A 296 -30.29 16.02 3.25
CA ALA A 296 -31.72 15.81 3.21
C ALA A 296 -32.07 14.32 3.44
N GLY A 297 -32.42 13.97 4.69
CA GLY A 297 -33.41 12.96 5.04
C GLY A 297 -33.28 11.51 4.52
N ALA A 298 -32.15 11.10 3.94
CA ALA A 298 -32.04 9.79 3.25
C ALA A 298 -31.42 8.66 4.09
N ALA A 299 -30.96 8.93 5.31
CA ALA A 299 -30.56 7.91 6.27
C ALA A 299 -31.09 8.29 7.66
N GLU A 300 -31.56 7.30 8.42
CA GLU A 300 -32.18 7.39 9.77
C GLU A 300 -31.31 8.05 10.87
N GLY A 301 -30.24 8.78 10.50
CA GLY A 301 -29.33 9.46 11.42
C GLY A 301 -28.63 10.71 10.87
N ALA A 302 -28.98 11.20 9.66
CA ALA A 302 -28.35 12.42 9.12
C ALA A 302 -28.81 13.69 9.88
N ILE A 303 -27.84 14.52 10.25
CA ILE A 303 -28.02 15.73 11.06
C ILE A 303 -28.45 16.90 10.16
N ASP A 304 -29.70 17.35 10.24
CA ASP A 304 -30.20 18.48 9.42
C ASP A 304 -29.92 19.83 10.10
N ALA A 305 -28.68 20.31 9.95
CA ALA A 305 -28.26 21.64 10.38
C ALA A 305 -28.69 22.75 9.40
N ALA A 306 -29.13 22.40 8.19
CA ALA A 306 -29.47 23.38 7.15
C ALA A 306 -30.63 24.28 7.57
N SER A 307 -31.58 23.76 8.34
CA SER A 307 -32.69 24.53 8.91
C SER A 307 -32.22 25.71 9.79
N ILE A 308 -31.09 25.57 10.48
CA ILE A 308 -30.50 26.60 11.35
C ILE A 308 -29.65 27.59 10.55
N LEU A 309 -28.94 27.12 9.51
CA LEU A 309 -28.03 27.94 8.71
C LEU A 309 -28.75 28.80 7.66
N LYS A 310 -29.82 28.28 7.03
CA LYS A 310 -30.56 28.96 5.95
C LYS A 310 -30.96 30.40 6.30
N PRO A 311 -31.56 30.71 7.47
CA PRO A 311 -31.95 32.08 7.80
C PRO A 311 -30.75 33.03 7.93
N MET A 312 -29.63 32.57 8.46
CA MET A 312 -28.43 33.39 8.69
C MET A 312 -27.69 33.67 7.38
N LEU A 313 -27.54 32.66 6.53
CA LEU A 313 -27.04 32.79 5.16
C LEU A 313 -27.95 33.73 4.35
N ALA A 314 -29.26 33.67 4.57
CA ALA A 314 -30.21 34.51 3.86
C ALA A 314 -30.15 35.99 4.21
N ARG A 315 -29.85 36.31 5.48
CA ARG A 315 -29.66 37.68 5.95
C ARG A 315 -28.25 38.21 5.71
N GLY A 316 -27.31 37.37 5.25
CA GLY A 316 -25.90 37.73 5.09
C GLY A 316 -25.18 37.94 6.44
N GLU A 317 -25.76 37.45 7.54
CA GLU A 317 -25.20 37.53 8.89
C GLU A 317 -24.08 36.50 9.12
N LEU A 318 -24.00 35.50 8.24
CA LEU A 318 -22.99 34.45 8.28
C LEU A 318 -22.26 34.42 6.93
N GLN A 319 -20.95 34.63 6.95
CA GLN A 319 -20.09 34.42 5.79
C GLN A 319 -19.43 33.05 5.89
N THR A 320 -19.64 32.22 4.87
CA THR A 320 -19.12 30.87 4.83
C THR A 320 -18.35 30.57 3.55
N ILE A 321 -17.27 29.82 3.69
CA ILE A 321 -16.58 29.15 2.60
C ILE A 321 -16.92 27.67 2.72
N GLY A 322 -17.58 27.11 1.71
CA GLY A 322 -17.83 25.67 1.63
C GLY A 322 -16.81 24.99 0.72
N ALA A 323 -16.50 23.73 0.99
CA ALA A 323 -15.96 22.81 -0.01
C ALA A 323 -16.89 21.60 -0.15
N THR A 324 -16.91 21.00 -1.34
CA THR A 324 -17.72 19.82 -1.66
C THR A 324 -17.25 19.19 -2.98
N THR A 325 -17.65 17.96 -3.26
CA THR A 325 -17.46 17.36 -4.60
C THR A 325 -18.53 17.83 -5.59
N LEU A 326 -18.29 17.65 -6.89
CA LEU A 326 -19.25 18.02 -7.94
C LEU A 326 -20.58 17.25 -7.79
N ASP A 327 -20.50 15.96 -7.46
CA ASP A 327 -21.67 15.10 -7.32
C ASP A 327 -22.52 15.47 -6.10
N GLU A 328 -21.88 15.75 -4.97
CA GLU A 328 -22.57 16.23 -3.76
C GLU A 328 -23.17 17.62 -3.95
N TYR A 329 -22.48 18.52 -4.67
CA TYR A 329 -23.03 19.84 -5.00
C TYR A 329 -24.34 19.70 -5.78
N ARG A 330 -24.34 18.88 -6.84
CA ARG A 330 -25.53 18.60 -7.65
C ARG A 330 -26.66 17.95 -6.85
N LYS A 331 -26.30 17.01 -5.96
CA LYS A 331 -27.28 16.23 -5.19
C LYS A 331 -27.93 17.03 -4.08
N TYR A 332 -27.17 17.86 -3.36
CA TYR A 332 -27.62 18.48 -2.11
C TYR A 332 -27.74 20.00 -2.17
N LEU A 333 -26.86 20.71 -2.89
CA LEU A 333 -26.86 22.18 -2.92
C LEU A 333 -27.66 22.75 -4.09
N GLU A 334 -27.49 22.19 -5.29
CA GLU A 334 -28.15 22.67 -6.51
C GLU A 334 -29.67 22.43 -6.51
N LYS A 335 -30.13 21.35 -5.85
CA LYS A 335 -31.56 21.06 -5.69
C LYS A 335 -32.26 21.98 -4.68
N ASP A 336 -31.52 22.61 -3.76
CA ASP A 336 -32.08 23.48 -2.73
C ASP A 336 -32.04 24.95 -3.15
N ALA A 337 -33.17 25.46 -3.62
CA ALA A 337 -33.32 26.83 -4.11
C ALA A 337 -33.01 27.92 -3.05
N ALA A 338 -32.96 27.60 -1.75
CA ALA A 338 -32.55 28.56 -0.72
C ALA A 338 -31.03 28.69 -0.64
N LEU A 339 -30.30 27.58 -0.73
CA LEU A 339 -28.84 27.53 -0.63
C LEU A 339 -28.16 27.92 -1.95
N GLU A 340 -28.67 27.45 -3.08
CA GLU A 340 -28.18 27.79 -4.42
C GLU A 340 -28.15 29.33 -4.65
N ARG A 341 -29.14 30.04 -4.10
CA ARG A 341 -29.20 31.50 -4.21
C ARG A 341 -28.23 32.25 -3.30
N ARG A 342 -27.47 31.57 -2.43
CA ARG A 342 -26.55 32.15 -1.44
C ARG A 342 -25.11 31.75 -1.67
N PHE A 343 -24.90 30.57 -2.23
CA PHE A 343 -23.60 30.07 -2.59
C PHE A 343 -23.22 30.42 -4.02
N GLN A 344 -21.94 30.67 -4.24
CA GLN A 344 -21.35 30.88 -5.57
C GLN A 344 -20.34 29.76 -5.82
N PRO A 345 -20.56 28.91 -6.84
CA PRO A 345 -19.60 27.85 -7.17
C PRO A 345 -18.30 28.43 -7.73
N ILE A 346 -17.18 27.88 -7.28
CA ILE A 346 -15.82 28.11 -7.76
C ILE A 346 -15.22 26.75 -8.08
N GLN A 347 -14.84 26.54 -9.34
CA GLN A 347 -14.27 25.28 -9.78
C GLN A 347 -12.78 25.20 -9.42
N VAL A 348 -12.39 24.10 -8.80
CA VAL A 348 -11.01 23.78 -8.43
C VAL A 348 -10.56 22.60 -9.30
N PRO A 349 -9.80 22.87 -10.37
CA PRO A 349 -9.26 21.79 -11.19
C PRO A 349 -8.10 21.08 -10.50
N GLU A 350 -7.86 19.85 -10.91
CA GLU A 350 -6.62 19.12 -10.64
C GLU A 350 -5.43 19.97 -11.13
N PRO A 351 -4.36 20.13 -10.33
CA PRO A 351 -3.17 20.89 -10.73
C PRO A 351 -2.41 20.16 -11.85
N SER A 352 -1.60 20.92 -12.60
CA SER A 352 -0.69 20.31 -13.57
C SER A 352 0.45 19.56 -12.87
N ILE A 353 1.12 18.66 -13.59
CA ILE A 353 2.31 17.95 -13.07
C ILE A 353 3.38 18.97 -12.63
N ALA A 354 3.60 20.03 -13.42
CA ALA A 354 4.56 21.08 -13.10
C ALA A 354 4.19 21.83 -11.80
N ASP A 355 2.92 22.20 -11.65
CA ASP A 355 2.45 22.86 -10.41
C ASP A 355 2.57 21.91 -9.20
N THR A 356 2.33 20.62 -9.41
CA THR A 356 2.43 19.60 -8.35
C THR A 356 3.87 19.43 -7.89
N ILE A 357 4.85 19.42 -8.79
CA ILE A 357 6.28 19.37 -8.43
C ILE A 357 6.64 20.56 -7.55
N GLU A 358 6.19 21.76 -7.89
CA GLU A 358 6.45 22.95 -7.07
C GLU A 358 5.72 22.87 -5.71
N MET A 359 4.49 22.35 -5.66
CA MET A 359 3.79 22.05 -4.40
C MET A 359 4.58 21.08 -3.52
N LEU A 360 5.11 19.99 -4.10
CA LEU A 360 5.93 19.01 -3.40
C LEU A 360 7.22 19.63 -2.84
N LYS A 361 7.89 20.51 -3.60
CA LYS A 361 9.04 21.27 -3.11
C LYS A 361 8.68 22.16 -1.91
N GLY A 362 7.50 22.76 -1.92
CA GLY A 362 7.03 23.62 -0.83
C GLY A 362 6.81 22.89 0.50
N ILE A 363 6.40 21.62 0.46
CA ILE A 363 6.16 20.79 1.66
C ILE A 363 7.36 19.92 2.05
N ARG A 364 8.38 19.83 1.20
CA ARG A 364 9.58 19.00 1.36
C ARG A 364 10.18 19.09 2.76
N ASP A 365 10.52 20.30 3.21
CA ASP A 365 11.19 20.53 4.50
C ASP A 365 10.42 19.94 5.70
N ARG A 366 9.07 19.97 5.64
CA ARG A 366 8.23 19.44 6.72
C ARG A 366 8.26 17.91 6.75
N TYR A 367 8.19 17.27 5.58
CA TYR A 367 8.27 15.81 5.47
C TYR A 367 9.67 15.29 5.79
N GLU A 368 10.72 15.97 5.34
CA GLU A 368 12.11 15.68 5.70
C GLU A 368 12.30 15.73 7.22
N ALA A 369 11.83 16.79 7.88
CA ALA A 369 11.91 16.92 9.33
C ALA A 369 11.07 15.87 10.08
N HIS A 370 9.86 15.57 9.58
CA HIS A 370 8.95 14.61 10.20
C HIS A 370 9.50 13.18 10.16
N HIS A 371 10.05 12.77 9.01
CA HIS A 371 10.55 11.41 8.80
C HIS A 371 12.05 11.23 9.07
N ARG A 372 12.80 12.34 9.17
CA ARG A 372 14.26 12.39 9.29
C ARG A 372 14.95 11.74 8.07
N VAL A 373 14.51 12.15 6.89
CA VAL A 373 15.04 11.74 5.58
C VAL A 373 15.31 12.99 4.75
N THR A 374 16.15 12.86 3.73
CA THR A 374 16.36 13.88 2.69
C THR A 374 15.63 13.42 1.43
N ILE A 375 14.87 14.30 0.79
CA ILE A 375 14.08 13.95 -0.40
C ILE A 375 14.73 14.59 -1.62
N THR A 376 15.20 13.81 -2.58
CA THR A 376 15.85 14.35 -3.78
C THR A 376 14.86 15.06 -4.71
N ASP A 377 15.34 16.02 -5.50
CA ASP A 377 14.48 16.70 -6.50
C ASP A 377 13.96 15.71 -7.56
N GLU A 378 14.78 14.71 -7.92
CA GLU A 378 14.40 13.64 -8.83
C GLU A 378 13.26 12.79 -8.26
N ALA A 379 13.26 12.51 -6.95
CA ALA A 379 12.16 11.80 -6.30
C ALA A 379 10.85 12.61 -6.36
N LEU A 380 10.87 13.93 -6.23
CA LEU A 380 9.67 14.76 -6.34
C LEU A 380 9.08 14.74 -7.75
N VAL A 381 9.94 14.84 -8.78
CA VAL A 381 9.54 14.74 -10.18
C VAL A 381 8.98 13.34 -10.48
N SER A 382 9.66 12.31 -9.99
CA SER A 382 9.21 10.92 -10.13
C SER A 382 7.86 10.69 -9.45
N ALA A 383 7.67 11.15 -8.21
CA ALA A 383 6.42 11.00 -7.49
C ALA A 383 5.24 11.62 -8.24
N ALA A 384 5.39 12.85 -8.77
CA ALA A 384 4.33 13.50 -9.54
C ALA A 384 4.03 12.78 -10.87
N THR A 385 5.05 12.38 -11.61
CA THR A 385 4.90 11.74 -12.93
C THR A 385 4.40 10.30 -12.85
N LEU A 386 4.92 9.52 -11.91
CA LEU A 386 4.49 8.14 -11.67
C LEU A 386 3.09 8.10 -11.06
N ALA A 387 2.76 8.97 -10.10
CA ALA A 387 1.41 9.03 -9.55
C ALA A 387 0.37 9.39 -10.61
N ASP A 388 0.66 10.34 -11.51
CA ASP A 388 -0.24 10.66 -12.63
C ASP A 388 -0.47 9.47 -13.57
N ARG A 389 0.61 8.73 -13.88
CA ARG A 389 0.58 7.64 -14.85
C ARG A 389 -0.03 6.34 -14.32
N TYR A 390 0.21 6.00 -13.07
CA TYR A 390 -0.10 4.68 -12.50
C TYR A 390 -1.25 4.70 -11.49
N ILE A 391 -1.54 5.83 -10.84
CA ILE A 391 -2.64 5.98 -9.88
C ILE A 391 -3.76 6.79 -10.55
N SER A 392 -4.79 6.09 -11.04
CA SER A 392 -5.91 6.69 -11.79
C SER A 392 -7.17 6.99 -10.96
N ASP A 393 -7.30 6.39 -9.78
CA ASP A 393 -8.46 6.53 -8.89
C ASP A 393 -8.38 7.75 -7.97
N ARG A 394 -7.21 8.40 -7.92
CA ARG A 394 -6.95 9.61 -7.14
C ARG A 394 -6.41 10.74 -8.03
N PHE A 395 -6.48 11.96 -7.51
CA PHE A 395 -6.10 13.17 -8.21
C PHE A 395 -4.84 13.80 -7.58
N LEU A 396 -4.07 14.53 -8.39
CA LEU A 396 -2.97 15.36 -7.91
C LEU A 396 -3.52 16.54 -7.07
N PRO A 397 -2.74 17.05 -6.08
CA PRO A 397 -1.41 16.61 -5.69
C PRO A 397 -1.39 15.46 -4.66
N ASP A 398 -2.54 15.12 -4.05
CA ASP A 398 -2.69 14.15 -2.96
C ASP A 398 -1.96 12.82 -3.20
N LYS A 399 -2.23 12.17 -4.34
CA LYS A 399 -1.57 10.90 -4.69
C LYS A 399 -0.04 10.97 -4.78
N ALA A 400 0.53 12.13 -5.10
CA ALA A 400 1.98 12.30 -5.16
C ALA A 400 2.57 12.57 -3.77
N ILE A 401 1.84 13.32 -2.92
CA ILE A 401 2.20 13.54 -1.52
C ILE A 401 2.21 12.21 -0.76
N ASP A 402 1.19 11.37 -0.97
CA ASP A 402 1.10 10.04 -0.37
C ASP A 402 2.32 9.17 -0.69
N LEU A 403 2.82 9.18 -1.94
CA LEU A 403 4.02 8.42 -2.31
C LEU A 403 5.28 8.92 -1.60
N ILE A 404 5.45 10.23 -1.48
CA ILE A 404 6.57 10.82 -0.73
C ILE A 404 6.48 10.46 0.75
N ASP A 405 5.29 10.55 1.34
CA ASP A 405 5.05 10.22 2.75
C ASP A 405 5.32 8.74 3.03
N GLU A 406 4.82 7.85 2.17
CA GLU A 406 5.01 6.41 2.28
C GLU A 406 6.49 6.04 2.13
N ALA A 407 7.21 6.63 1.15
CA ALA A 407 8.65 6.44 0.99
C ALA A 407 9.47 6.91 2.20
N GLY A 408 9.16 8.10 2.73
CA GLY A 408 9.79 8.62 3.93
C GLY A 408 9.54 7.73 5.15
N SER A 409 8.29 7.28 5.33
CA SER A 409 7.91 6.37 6.41
C SER A 409 8.60 5.01 6.30
N ARG A 410 8.75 4.46 5.07
CA ARG A 410 9.40 3.19 4.80
C ARG A 410 10.88 3.22 5.16
N LEU A 411 11.61 4.25 4.75
CA LEU A 411 13.02 4.44 5.14
C LEU A 411 13.17 4.58 6.65
N ARG A 412 12.29 5.35 7.28
CA ARG A 412 12.28 5.51 8.73
C ARG A 412 12.03 4.19 9.46
N ILE A 413 11.12 3.35 8.98
CA ILE A 413 10.85 2.03 9.54
C ILE A 413 12.05 1.09 9.31
N ARG A 414 12.64 1.08 8.11
CA ARG A 414 13.85 0.30 7.81
C ARG A 414 14.99 0.64 8.78
N ARG A 415 15.17 1.92 9.12
CA ARG A 415 16.15 2.38 10.12
C ARG A 415 15.79 2.06 11.56
N MET A 416 14.52 2.05 11.93
CA MET A 416 14.09 1.68 13.28
C MET A 416 14.06 0.17 13.49
N THR A 417 14.15 -0.61 12.41
CA THR A 417 14.20 -2.07 12.45
C THR A 417 15.64 -2.53 12.61
N ALA A 418 15.87 -3.47 13.51
CA ALA A 418 17.19 -4.06 13.69
C ALA A 418 17.64 -4.74 12.37
N PRO A 419 18.89 -4.51 11.92
CA PRO A 419 19.51 -5.21 10.79
C PRO A 419 19.32 -6.73 10.87
N ALA A 420 19.31 -7.39 9.70
CA ALA A 420 19.20 -8.85 9.62
C ALA A 420 20.28 -9.55 10.49
N ASP A 421 21.50 -9.03 10.50
CA ASP A 421 22.61 -9.52 11.34
C ASP A 421 22.26 -9.49 12.84
N LEU A 422 21.60 -8.44 13.32
CA LEU A 422 21.20 -8.30 14.73
C LEU A 422 20.07 -9.27 15.10
N ARG A 423 19.18 -9.56 14.14
CA ARG A 423 18.17 -10.63 14.25
C ARG A 423 18.82 -12.01 14.31
N GLU A 424 19.84 -12.29 13.52
CA GLU A 424 20.56 -13.57 13.60
C GLU A 424 21.18 -13.81 14.98
N TYR A 425 21.71 -12.77 15.63
CA TYR A 425 22.18 -12.89 17.01
C TYR A 425 21.04 -13.23 17.97
N ASP A 426 19.85 -12.65 17.79
CA ASP A 426 18.67 -12.99 18.60
C ASP A 426 18.22 -14.44 18.41
N ASP A 427 18.21 -14.93 17.16
CA ASP A 427 17.85 -16.31 16.85
C ASP A 427 18.88 -17.30 17.42
N LYS A 428 20.18 -17.03 17.26
CA LYS A 428 21.28 -17.83 17.85
C LYS A 428 21.19 -17.86 19.38
N ILE A 429 20.92 -16.72 20.02
CA ILE A 429 20.71 -16.64 21.48
C ILE A 429 19.49 -17.46 21.90
N GLY A 430 18.40 -17.40 21.13
CA GLY A 430 17.20 -18.21 21.36
C GLY A 430 17.48 -19.70 21.30
N GLU A 431 18.20 -20.15 20.28
CA GLU A 431 18.56 -21.56 20.10
C GLU A 431 19.49 -22.06 21.22
N VAL A 432 20.51 -21.27 21.59
CA VAL A 432 21.42 -21.61 22.69
C VAL A 432 20.68 -21.67 24.02
N ARG A 433 19.71 -20.77 24.26
CA ARG A 433 18.86 -20.82 25.47
C ARG A 433 18.04 -22.10 25.55
N GLN A 434 17.42 -22.50 24.44
CA GLN A 434 16.62 -23.71 24.38
C GLN A 434 17.49 -24.95 24.61
N ARG A 435 18.67 -25.02 23.97
CA ARG A 435 19.64 -26.11 24.19
C ARG A 435 20.13 -26.15 25.64
N LYS A 436 20.35 -24.99 26.26
CA LYS A 436 20.78 -24.87 27.66
C LYS A 436 19.69 -25.35 28.62
N GLU A 437 18.42 -24.96 28.41
CA GLU A 437 17.29 -25.46 29.21
C GLU A 437 17.14 -26.98 29.08
N ALA A 438 17.21 -27.52 27.86
CA ALA A 438 17.16 -28.97 27.65
C ALA A 438 18.32 -29.70 28.35
N ALA A 439 19.53 -29.13 28.37
CA ALA A 439 20.68 -29.68 29.10
C ALA A 439 20.48 -29.64 30.63
N ILE A 440 19.86 -28.58 31.16
CA ILE A 440 19.52 -28.46 32.59
C ILE A 440 18.46 -29.50 32.98
N ASP A 441 17.41 -29.65 32.17
CA ASP A 441 16.35 -30.63 32.37
C ASP A 441 16.89 -32.07 32.28
N GLY A 442 17.84 -32.31 31.38
CA GLY A 442 18.58 -33.56 31.25
C GLY A 442 19.65 -33.80 32.32
N GLN A 443 19.82 -32.87 33.28
CA GLN A 443 20.84 -32.91 34.34
C GLN A 443 22.31 -32.94 33.84
N ASP A 444 22.56 -32.52 32.60
CA ASP A 444 23.90 -32.36 32.04
C ASP A 444 24.43 -30.95 32.36
N PHE A 445 24.96 -30.81 33.58
CA PHE A 445 25.44 -29.53 34.09
C PHE A 445 26.72 -29.02 33.36
N GLU A 446 27.52 -29.90 32.77
CA GLU A 446 28.72 -29.50 32.01
C GLU A 446 28.35 -28.92 30.64
N ALA A 447 27.40 -29.54 29.93
CA ALA A 447 26.87 -28.96 28.69
C ALA A 447 26.14 -27.64 28.95
N ALA A 448 25.34 -27.56 30.03
CA ALA A 448 24.66 -26.32 30.42
C ALA A 448 25.62 -25.17 30.74
N ALA A 449 26.77 -25.46 31.37
CA ALA A 449 27.79 -24.46 31.66
C ALA A 449 28.44 -23.90 30.37
N ARG A 450 28.80 -24.78 29.43
CA ARG A 450 29.35 -24.37 28.11
C ARG A 450 28.38 -23.51 27.32
N LEU A 451 27.10 -23.93 27.24
CA LEU A 451 26.05 -23.18 26.55
C LEU A 451 25.75 -21.83 27.23
N ARG A 452 25.92 -21.72 28.55
CA ARG A 452 25.80 -20.43 29.27
C ARG A 452 26.90 -19.46 28.89
N ASP A 453 28.13 -19.94 28.74
CA ASP A 453 29.26 -19.10 28.35
C ASP A 453 29.14 -18.68 26.87
N GLU A 454 28.65 -19.56 26.00
CA GLU A 454 28.31 -19.26 24.60
C GLU A 454 27.19 -18.20 24.51
N GLU A 455 26.10 -18.34 25.28
CA GLU A 455 25.04 -17.33 25.37
C GLU A 455 25.61 -15.95 25.79
N LYS A 456 26.50 -15.94 26.78
CA LYS A 456 27.13 -14.72 27.27
C LYS A 456 28.01 -14.06 26.20
N GLN A 457 28.75 -14.84 25.43
CA GLN A 457 29.55 -14.34 24.31
C GLN A 457 28.66 -13.75 23.21
N LEU A 458 27.57 -14.43 22.83
CA LEU A 458 26.62 -13.94 21.83
C LEU A 458 25.94 -12.64 22.28
N ILE A 459 25.58 -12.51 23.56
CA ILE A 459 25.01 -11.27 24.12
C ILE A 459 26.02 -10.11 24.05
N LEU A 460 27.30 -10.37 24.34
CA LEU A 460 28.35 -9.35 24.26
C LEU A 460 28.58 -8.91 22.82
N ALA A 461 28.69 -9.86 21.88
CA ALA A 461 28.84 -9.57 20.45
C ALA A 461 27.64 -8.78 19.90
N LYS A 462 26.41 -9.15 20.31
CA LYS A 462 25.19 -8.40 19.98
C LYS A 462 25.27 -6.96 20.49
N SER A 463 25.66 -6.77 21.75
CA SER A 463 25.78 -5.45 22.39
C SER A 463 26.81 -4.54 21.70
N GLU A 464 27.95 -5.09 21.28
CA GLU A 464 28.96 -4.36 20.52
C GLU A 464 28.45 -3.96 19.13
N ARG A 465 27.81 -4.89 18.41
CA ARG A 465 27.21 -4.62 17.09
C ARG A 465 26.07 -3.60 17.19
N GLU A 466 25.24 -3.68 18.23
CA GLU A 466 24.16 -2.74 18.49
C GLU A 466 24.70 -1.33 18.80
N LYS A 467 25.80 -1.22 19.53
CA LYS A 467 26.49 0.06 19.75
C LYS A 467 27.04 0.63 18.44
N GLN A 468 27.71 -0.19 17.63
CA GLN A 468 28.23 0.23 16.32
C GLN A 468 27.12 0.72 15.40
N TRP A 469 25.98 0.01 15.37
CA TRP A 469 24.81 0.42 14.60
C TRP A 469 24.26 1.78 15.08
N ARG A 470 24.09 1.95 16.40
CA ARG A 470 23.62 3.23 16.96
C ARG A 470 24.59 4.39 16.75
N SER A 471 25.90 4.13 16.69
CA SER A 471 26.93 5.16 16.51
C SER A 471 27.30 5.44 15.06
N GLY A 472 27.05 4.51 14.13
CA GLY A 472 27.45 4.60 12.72
C GLY A 472 26.31 4.96 11.76
N ASP A 473 25.11 4.39 11.94
CA ASP A 473 24.00 4.54 10.96
C ASP A 473 23.03 5.70 11.29
N MET A 474 23.19 6.35 12.44
CA MET A 474 22.32 7.46 12.84
C MET A 474 22.73 8.81 12.22
N ASP A 475 23.96 8.94 11.70
CA ASP A 475 24.50 10.19 11.15
C ASP A 475 24.45 10.28 9.61
N GLU A 476 24.36 9.17 8.87
CA GLU A 476 24.01 9.24 7.45
C GLU A 476 22.53 9.63 7.34
N VAL A 477 22.15 10.60 6.52
CA VAL A 477 20.73 10.92 6.29
C VAL A 477 20.23 9.99 5.19
N ALA A 478 19.12 9.28 5.41
CA ALA A 478 18.56 8.41 4.38
C ALA A 478 17.92 9.27 3.30
N GLU A 479 18.28 9.00 2.05
CA GLU A 479 17.77 9.73 0.90
C GLU A 479 16.58 8.98 0.26
N VAL A 480 15.50 9.72 0.00
CA VAL A 480 14.41 9.31 -0.87
C VAL A 480 14.82 9.69 -2.29
N ASP A 481 15.12 8.68 -3.09
CA ASP A 481 15.46 8.78 -4.51
C ASP A 481 14.29 8.36 -5.41
N GLU A 482 14.49 8.47 -6.73
CA GLU A 482 13.50 8.05 -7.72
C GLU A 482 13.19 6.54 -7.64
N GLU A 483 14.19 5.71 -7.33
CA GLU A 483 14.06 4.25 -7.28
C GLU A 483 13.14 3.82 -6.12
N LEU A 484 13.29 4.43 -4.96
CA LEU A 484 12.44 4.15 -3.80
C LEU A 484 10.98 4.55 -4.07
N ILE A 485 10.73 5.66 -4.76
CA ILE A 485 9.37 6.05 -5.15
C ILE A 485 8.74 5.00 -6.06
N ALA A 486 9.50 4.47 -7.02
CA ALA A 486 9.05 3.38 -7.88
C ALA A 486 8.81 2.09 -7.07
N GLU A 487 9.67 1.75 -6.11
CA GLU A 487 9.50 0.59 -5.22
C GLU A 487 8.22 0.69 -4.39
N VAL A 488 7.97 1.86 -3.79
CA VAL A 488 6.79 2.13 -2.97
C VAL A 488 5.53 2.04 -3.81
N LEU A 489 5.51 2.71 -4.96
CA LEU A 489 4.39 2.63 -5.87
C LEU A 489 4.16 1.18 -6.33
N ALA A 490 5.22 0.40 -6.56
CA ALA A 490 5.11 -1.00 -6.95
C ALA A 490 4.49 -1.87 -5.86
N VAL A 491 4.83 -1.64 -4.60
CA VAL A 491 4.22 -2.33 -3.46
C VAL A 491 2.76 -1.91 -3.28
N ALA A 492 2.47 -0.60 -3.34
CA ALA A 492 1.12 -0.07 -3.14
C ALA A 492 0.14 -0.52 -4.22
N THR A 493 0.61 -0.63 -5.47
CA THR A 493 -0.21 -0.98 -6.62
C THR A 493 -0.12 -2.45 -7.04
N GLY A 494 0.90 -3.18 -6.54
CA GLY A 494 1.25 -4.51 -7.03
C GLY A 494 1.90 -4.52 -8.43
N ILE A 495 2.28 -3.35 -8.95
CA ILE A 495 2.80 -3.19 -10.32
C ILE A 495 4.32 -3.06 -10.26
N PRO A 496 5.10 -3.96 -10.86
CA PRO A 496 6.54 -3.73 -11.00
C PRO A 496 6.80 -2.52 -11.92
N ILE A 497 7.06 -1.35 -11.33
CA ILE A 497 7.52 -0.15 -12.04
C ILE A 497 9.02 -0.23 -12.11
N VAL A 498 9.48 -1.20 -12.86
CA VAL A 498 10.84 -1.12 -13.36
C VAL A 498 10.75 -0.12 -14.50
N LYS A 499 11.64 0.87 -14.55
CA LYS A 499 11.97 1.50 -15.83
C LYS A 499 12.28 0.35 -16.82
N LEU A 500 12.34 0.63 -18.11
CA LEU A 500 13.08 -0.27 -19.01
C LEU A 500 14.54 -0.29 -18.54
N SER A 501 14.82 -1.07 -17.50
CA SER A 501 16.15 -1.39 -17.06
C SER A 501 16.76 -2.22 -18.19
N GLU A 502 18.08 -2.28 -18.21
CA GLU A 502 18.76 -3.22 -19.12
C GLU A 502 18.21 -4.64 -18.92
N GLU A 503 17.74 -5.00 -17.71
CA GLU A 503 17.11 -6.27 -17.41
C GLU A 503 15.73 -6.45 -18.08
N GLU A 504 14.81 -5.48 -18.00
CA GLU A 504 13.50 -5.59 -18.67
C GLU A 504 13.67 -5.61 -20.20
N SER A 505 14.58 -4.77 -20.72
CA SER A 505 14.91 -4.75 -22.14
C SER A 505 15.46 -6.09 -22.60
N THR A 506 16.38 -6.68 -21.84
CA THR A 506 16.93 -8.01 -22.11
C THR A 506 15.86 -9.10 -22.00
N ARG A 507 14.96 -9.01 -21.02
CA ARG A 507 13.84 -9.94 -20.84
C ARG A 507 12.87 -9.87 -22.02
N LEU A 508 12.53 -8.67 -22.50
CA LEU A 508 11.69 -8.46 -23.67
C LEU A 508 12.35 -8.93 -24.97
N LEU A 509 13.68 -8.83 -25.09
CA LEU A 509 14.43 -9.37 -26.22
C LEU A 509 14.43 -10.90 -26.26
N LYS A 510 14.31 -11.55 -25.09
CA LYS A 510 14.21 -13.01 -24.93
C LYS A 510 12.75 -13.49 -24.75
N MET A 511 11.78 -12.63 -25.07
CA MET A 511 10.36 -12.93 -24.86
C MET A 511 9.92 -14.18 -25.62
N GLU A 512 10.35 -14.34 -26.87
CA GLU A 512 10.03 -15.51 -27.67
C GLU A 512 10.50 -16.81 -26.98
N ASP A 513 11.74 -16.84 -26.48
CA ASP A 513 12.32 -18.00 -25.82
C ASP A 513 11.60 -18.35 -24.51
N GLU A 514 11.28 -17.32 -23.69
CA GLU A 514 10.56 -17.50 -22.43
C GLU A 514 9.13 -18.02 -22.66
N LEU A 515 8.42 -17.49 -23.66
CA LEU A 515 7.09 -17.99 -24.01
C LEU A 515 7.15 -19.42 -24.54
N HIS A 516 8.17 -19.78 -25.33
CA HIS A 516 8.34 -21.13 -25.87
C HIS A 516 8.65 -22.21 -24.82
N LYS A 517 9.11 -21.85 -23.61
CA LYS A 517 9.25 -22.81 -22.50
C LYS A 517 7.92 -23.45 -22.12
N ARG A 518 6.81 -22.70 -22.26
CA ARG A 518 5.45 -23.16 -21.89
C ARG A 518 4.52 -23.34 -23.09
N VAL A 519 4.75 -22.62 -24.18
CA VAL A 519 3.94 -22.67 -25.41
C VAL A 519 4.64 -23.54 -26.45
N ILE A 520 4.06 -24.70 -26.72
CA ILE A 520 4.62 -25.69 -27.64
C ILE A 520 4.13 -25.41 -29.06
N GLY A 521 5.09 -25.21 -29.98
CA GLY A 521 4.82 -24.80 -31.36
C GLY A 521 4.33 -23.35 -31.46
N GLN A 522 3.56 -23.07 -32.51
CA GLN A 522 2.95 -21.75 -32.74
C GLN A 522 3.99 -20.61 -32.87
N ASP A 523 5.16 -20.90 -33.46
CA ASP A 523 6.31 -19.97 -33.52
C ASP A 523 5.96 -18.63 -34.19
N GLU A 524 5.14 -18.67 -35.25
CA GLU A 524 4.70 -17.45 -35.93
C GLU A 524 3.78 -16.60 -35.07
N ALA A 525 2.93 -17.23 -34.25
CA ALA A 525 2.04 -16.53 -33.34
C ALA A 525 2.81 -15.84 -32.21
N VAL A 526 3.78 -16.56 -31.61
CA VAL A 526 4.66 -16.04 -30.56
C VAL A 526 5.53 -14.89 -31.10
N LYS A 527 6.12 -15.03 -32.30
CA LYS A 527 6.92 -13.97 -32.94
C LYS A 527 6.10 -12.72 -33.25
N ALA A 528 4.89 -12.88 -33.81
CA ALA A 528 4.00 -11.77 -34.10
C ALA A 528 3.62 -10.99 -32.83
N LEU A 529 3.21 -11.72 -31.78
CA LEU A 529 2.85 -11.16 -30.48
C LEU A 529 4.04 -10.41 -29.84
N SER A 530 5.20 -11.06 -29.77
CA SER A 530 6.41 -10.50 -29.14
C SER A 530 6.90 -9.25 -29.85
N ARG A 531 6.84 -9.21 -31.19
CA ARG A 531 7.14 -8.01 -31.98
C ARG A 531 6.17 -6.87 -31.69
N ALA A 532 4.87 -7.15 -31.57
CA ALA A 532 3.88 -6.12 -31.27
C ALA A 532 4.06 -5.53 -29.86
N ILE A 533 4.25 -6.39 -28.85
CA ILE A 533 4.48 -5.96 -27.47
C ILE A 533 5.77 -5.14 -27.34
N ARG A 534 6.87 -5.56 -28.01
CA ARG A 534 8.12 -4.78 -28.02
C ARG A 534 7.94 -3.38 -28.61
N ARG A 535 7.13 -3.21 -29.67
CA ARG A 535 6.83 -1.88 -30.24
C ARG A 535 6.12 -0.98 -29.22
N THR A 536 5.17 -1.51 -28.47
CA THR A 536 4.49 -0.75 -27.41
C THR A 536 5.47 -0.37 -26.30
N ARG A 537 6.24 -1.34 -25.80
CA ARG A 537 7.16 -1.13 -24.68
C ARG A 537 8.29 -0.16 -25.04
N ALA A 538 8.77 -0.15 -26.28
CA ALA A 538 9.74 0.84 -26.77
C ALA A 538 9.19 2.28 -26.88
N GLY A 539 7.95 2.54 -26.46
CA GLY A 539 7.35 3.89 -26.49
C GLY A 539 6.98 4.38 -27.89
N LEU A 540 6.96 3.50 -28.90
CA LEU A 540 6.63 3.85 -30.28
C LEU A 540 5.11 3.87 -30.55
N LYS A 541 4.29 3.55 -29.55
CA LYS A 541 2.83 3.51 -29.63
C LYS A 541 2.21 4.71 -28.92
N ASP A 542 1.04 5.14 -29.38
CA ASP A 542 0.25 6.18 -28.72
C ASP A 542 -0.05 5.80 -27.26
N PRO A 543 0.37 6.63 -26.26
CA PRO A 543 0.13 6.36 -24.84
C PRO A 543 -1.35 6.41 -24.44
N LYS A 544 -2.24 6.89 -25.31
CA LYS A 544 -3.68 6.87 -25.06
C LYS A 544 -4.33 5.52 -25.38
N ARG A 545 -3.66 4.62 -26.09
CA ARG A 545 -4.23 3.32 -26.48
C ARG A 545 -3.79 2.21 -25.54
N PRO A 546 -4.52 1.06 -25.48
CA PRO A 546 -4.09 -0.10 -24.70
C PRO A 546 -2.69 -0.59 -25.10
N GLY A 547 -1.99 -1.24 -24.17
CA GLY A 547 -0.62 -1.75 -24.35
C GLY A 547 -0.49 -2.76 -25.50
N GLY A 548 -1.59 -3.37 -25.93
CA GLY A 548 -1.66 -4.18 -27.14
C GLY A 548 -3.10 -4.58 -27.42
N SER A 549 -3.48 -4.71 -28.68
CA SER A 549 -4.77 -5.26 -29.08
C SER A 549 -4.60 -6.34 -30.15
N PHE A 550 -5.08 -7.55 -29.85
CA PHE A 550 -4.84 -8.74 -30.65
C PHE A 550 -6.12 -9.52 -30.92
N ILE A 551 -6.24 -10.06 -32.14
CA ILE A 551 -7.22 -11.11 -32.45
C ILE A 551 -6.48 -12.42 -32.66
N PHE A 552 -6.80 -13.43 -31.85
CA PHE A 552 -6.29 -14.79 -31.94
C PHE A 552 -7.30 -15.66 -32.71
N ALA A 553 -6.99 -15.95 -33.96
CA ALA A 553 -7.84 -16.75 -34.83
C ALA A 553 -7.24 -18.15 -35.04
N GLY A 554 -8.04 -19.20 -34.84
CA GLY A 554 -7.57 -20.58 -34.99
C GLY A 554 -8.55 -21.60 -34.42
N PRO A 555 -8.36 -22.90 -34.69
CA PRO A 555 -9.27 -23.94 -34.22
C PRO A 555 -9.32 -24.00 -32.68
N SER A 556 -10.32 -24.71 -32.15
CA SER A 556 -10.39 -24.97 -30.73
C SER A 556 -9.22 -25.86 -30.27
N GLY A 557 -8.64 -25.56 -29.11
CA GLY A 557 -7.62 -26.43 -28.49
C GLY A 557 -6.20 -26.31 -29.04
N VAL A 558 -5.89 -25.31 -29.87
CA VAL A 558 -4.53 -25.07 -30.41
C VAL A 558 -3.62 -24.21 -29.51
N GLY A 559 -4.15 -23.65 -28.42
CA GLY A 559 -3.34 -22.90 -27.43
C GLY A 559 -3.61 -21.39 -27.34
N LYS A 560 -4.65 -20.85 -27.98
CA LYS A 560 -5.01 -19.41 -27.92
C LYS A 560 -5.10 -18.87 -26.49
N THR A 561 -5.94 -19.48 -25.65
CA THR A 561 -6.10 -19.11 -24.23
C THR A 561 -4.84 -19.38 -23.40
N TRP A 562 -4.06 -20.39 -23.79
CA TRP A 562 -2.81 -20.75 -23.09
C TRP A 562 -1.74 -19.68 -23.30
N LEU A 563 -1.57 -19.20 -24.53
CA LEU A 563 -0.66 -18.09 -24.83
C LEU A 563 -1.03 -16.82 -24.05
N SER A 564 -2.33 -16.53 -23.90
CA SER A 564 -2.79 -15.39 -23.08
C SER A 564 -2.42 -15.52 -21.60
N LYS A 565 -2.52 -16.73 -21.03
CA LYS A 565 -2.10 -17.02 -19.64
C LYS A 565 -0.59 -16.83 -19.46
N THR A 566 0.20 -17.45 -20.34
CA THR A 566 1.66 -17.31 -20.30
C THR A 566 2.10 -15.87 -20.52
N LEU A 567 1.39 -15.11 -21.36
CA LEU A 567 1.66 -13.69 -21.56
C LEU A 567 1.38 -12.87 -20.29
N ALA A 568 0.29 -13.15 -19.58
CA ALA A 568 -0.05 -12.45 -18.34
C ALA A 568 1.04 -12.65 -17.28
N GLU A 569 1.47 -13.90 -17.07
CA GLU A 569 2.56 -14.24 -16.17
C GLU A 569 3.90 -13.61 -16.60
N PHE A 570 4.22 -13.64 -17.89
CA PHE A 570 5.46 -13.05 -18.38
C PHE A 570 5.51 -11.52 -18.21
N LEU A 571 4.41 -10.82 -18.54
CA LEU A 571 4.36 -9.36 -18.50
C LEU A 571 4.11 -8.79 -17.09
N PHE A 572 3.33 -9.48 -16.26
CA PHE A 572 2.87 -8.95 -14.98
C PHE A 572 3.34 -9.78 -13.78
N GLY A 573 4.01 -10.92 -14.00
CA GLY A 573 4.50 -11.79 -12.93
C GLY A 573 3.42 -12.62 -12.23
N ASP A 574 2.16 -12.50 -12.66
CA ASP A 574 1.01 -13.13 -12.03
C ASP A 574 0.07 -13.73 -13.10
N GLU A 575 -0.28 -15.01 -12.96
CA GLU A 575 -1.28 -15.66 -13.82
C GLU A 575 -2.70 -15.09 -13.57
N ASP A 576 -2.99 -14.61 -12.36
CA ASP A 576 -4.27 -13.98 -11.99
C ASP A 576 -4.43 -12.55 -12.53
N ALA A 577 -3.42 -12.04 -13.24
CA ALA A 577 -3.53 -10.83 -14.05
C ALA A 577 -4.32 -11.06 -15.36
N LEU A 578 -4.72 -12.30 -15.66
CA LEU A 578 -5.61 -12.60 -16.78
C LEU A 578 -7.09 -12.41 -16.38
N ILE A 579 -7.73 -11.39 -16.95
CA ILE A 579 -9.17 -11.19 -16.88
C ILE A 579 -9.82 -11.91 -18.06
N GLN A 580 -10.33 -13.12 -17.83
CA GLN A 580 -11.04 -13.89 -18.85
C GLN A 580 -12.55 -13.62 -18.82
N LEU A 581 -13.12 -13.39 -20.01
CA LEU A 581 -14.55 -13.17 -20.24
C LEU A 581 -15.01 -14.01 -21.43
N ASP A 582 -16.01 -14.87 -21.22
CA ASP A 582 -16.63 -15.65 -22.30
C ASP A 582 -17.72 -14.82 -22.99
N MET A 583 -17.52 -14.50 -24.26
CA MET A 583 -18.46 -13.68 -25.02
C MET A 583 -19.75 -14.41 -25.37
N SER A 584 -19.81 -15.74 -25.21
CA SER A 584 -21.05 -16.51 -25.31
C SER A 584 -22.09 -16.09 -24.27
N GLU A 585 -21.66 -15.65 -23.08
CA GLU A 585 -22.57 -15.15 -22.04
C GLU A 585 -23.20 -13.79 -22.39
N PHE A 586 -22.61 -13.09 -23.36
CA PHE A 586 -22.98 -11.74 -23.76
C PHE A 586 -23.61 -11.67 -25.16
N GLY A 587 -24.21 -12.77 -25.63
CA GLY A 587 -24.90 -12.82 -26.93
C GLY A 587 -26.23 -12.06 -26.97
N GLU A 588 -26.84 -11.79 -25.82
CA GLU A 588 -28.13 -11.11 -25.72
C GLU A 588 -28.00 -9.64 -25.31
N LYS A 589 -28.92 -8.80 -25.79
CA LYS A 589 -28.85 -7.35 -25.55
C LYS A 589 -28.86 -6.97 -24.06
N HIS A 590 -29.61 -7.70 -23.24
CA HIS A 590 -29.74 -7.39 -21.81
C HIS A 590 -28.53 -7.83 -20.98
N THR A 591 -27.70 -8.77 -21.49
CA THR A 591 -26.50 -9.23 -20.80
C THR A 591 -25.31 -8.29 -21.01
N VAL A 592 -25.32 -7.47 -22.08
CA VAL A 592 -24.34 -6.40 -22.33
C VAL A 592 -24.20 -5.46 -21.13
N SER A 593 -25.32 -5.09 -20.49
CA SER A 593 -25.32 -4.23 -19.30
C SER A 593 -24.57 -4.84 -18.12
N ARG A 594 -24.47 -6.17 -18.01
CA ARG A 594 -23.67 -6.83 -16.94
C ARG A 594 -22.17 -6.62 -17.15
N LEU A 595 -21.72 -6.44 -18.39
CA LEU A 595 -20.30 -6.28 -18.71
C LEU A 595 -19.79 -4.89 -18.34
N PHE A 596 -20.55 -3.85 -18.68
CA PHE A 596 -20.14 -2.45 -18.57
C PHE A 596 -20.86 -1.65 -17.48
N GLY A 597 -21.95 -2.17 -16.92
CA GLY A 597 -22.80 -1.50 -15.93
C GLY A 597 -24.22 -1.27 -16.45
N SER A 598 -25.23 -1.45 -15.59
CA SER A 598 -26.62 -1.12 -15.91
C SER A 598 -26.83 0.39 -15.96
N PRO A 599 -27.59 0.96 -16.92
CA PRO A 599 -27.89 2.39 -16.94
C PRO A 599 -28.80 2.82 -15.77
N PRO A 600 -28.85 4.12 -15.42
CA PRO A 600 -29.69 4.65 -14.34
C PRO A 600 -31.16 4.22 -14.47
N GLY A 601 -31.72 3.66 -13.40
CA GLY A 601 -33.12 3.21 -13.34
C GLY A 601 -33.36 1.73 -13.64
N TYR A 602 -32.30 0.95 -13.91
CA TYR A 602 -32.38 -0.51 -14.08
C TYR A 602 -31.84 -1.25 -12.84
N VAL A 603 -32.30 -2.49 -12.62
CA VAL A 603 -31.81 -3.36 -11.53
C VAL A 603 -30.31 -3.60 -11.72
N GLY A 604 -29.53 -3.44 -10.65
CA GLY A 604 -28.06 -3.54 -10.69
C GLY A 604 -27.34 -2.24 -11.07
N TYR A 605 -28.02 -1.08 -11.11
CA TYR A 605 -27.36 0.22 -11.31
C TYR A 605 -26.29 0.54 -10.24
N GLU A 606 -26.48 0.05 -9.01
CA GLU A 606 -25.52 0.24 -7.92
C GLU A 606 -24.29 -0.69 -8.04
N GLU A 607 -24.38 -1.77 -8.83
CA GLU A 607 -23.28 -2.69 -9.10
C GLU A 607 -22.52 -2.23 -10.36
N GLY A 608 -21.20 -2.02 -10.25
CA GLY A 608 -20.37 -1.71 -11.41
C GLY A 608 -20.31 -2.89 -12.39
N GLY A 609 -19.99 -2.59 -13.66
CA GLY A 609 -19.84 -3.63 -14.69
C GLY A 609 -18.76 -4.66 -14.34
N GLN A 610 -18.96 -5.91 -14.77
CA GLN A 610 -18.01 -6.99 -14.51
C GLN A 610 -16.61 -6.71 -15.08
N LEU A 611 -16.51 -6.10 -16.25
CA LEU A 611 -15.23 -5.72 -16.84
C LEU A 611 -14.68 -4.45 -16.19
N THR A 612 -15.51 -3.41 -16.03
CA THR A 612 -15.10 -2.10 -15.51
C THR A 612 -14.58 -2.22 -14.08
N GLU A 613 -15.23 -3.01 -13.22
CA GLU A 613 -14.76 -3.26 -11.84
C GLU A 613 -13.46 -4.07 -11.80
N LYS A 614 -13.33 -5.14 -12.60
CA LYS A 614 -12.12 -5.97 -12.62
C LYS A 614 -10.91 -5.18 -13.13
N VAL A 615 -11.08 -4.38 -14.19
CA VAL A 615 -10.00 -3.55 -14.74
C VAL A 615 -9.69 -2.37 -13.81
N ARG A 616 -10.68 -1.75 -13.15
CA ARG A 616 -10.39 -0.71 -12.16
C ARG A 616 -9.56 -1.24 -10.99
N ARG A 617 -9.81 -2.48 -10.54
CA ARG A 617 -9.02 -3.13 -9.48
C ARG A 617 -7.66 -3.63 -9.97
N LYS A 618 -7.58 -4.09 -11.22
CA LYS A 618 -6.35 -4.60 -11.86
C LYS A 618 -6.14 -3.93 -13.24
N PRO A 619 -5.68 -2.66 -13.29
CA PRO A 619 -5.51 -1.93 -14.55
C PRO A 619 -4.35 -2.48 -15.42
N PHE A 620 -3.46 -3.27 -14.81
CA PHE A 620 -2.37 -3.99 -15.46
C PHE A 620 -2.77 -5.45 -15.60
N SER A 621 -3.44 -5.75 -16.70
CA SER A 621 -4.00 -7.07 -16.92
C SER A 621 -4.01 -7.43 -18.40
N VAL A 622 -4.03 -8.73 -18.67
CA VAL A 622 -4.42 -9.24 -19.97
C VAL A 622 -5.93 -9.44 -19.95
N VAL A 623 -6.67 -8.71 -20.78
CA VAL A 623 -8.12 -8.86 -20.90
C VAL A 623 -8.40 -9.78 -22.08
N LEU A 624 -8.91 -10.98 -21.79
CA LEU A 624 -9.22 -12.00 -22.78
C LEU A 624 -10.73 -12.07 -23.03
N PHE A 625 -11.15 -11.66 -24.22
CA PHE A 625 -12.49 -11.86 -24.74
C PHE A 625 -12.53 -13.16 -25.57
N ASP A 626 -13.01 -14.25 -24.96
CA ASP A 626 -13.07 -15.57 -25.59
C ASP A 626 -14.31 -15.67 -26.50
N GLU A 627 -14.16 -16.27 -27.69
CA GLU A 627 -15.24 -16.51 -28.67
C GLU A 627 -16.01 -15.23 -29.08
N VAL A 628 -15.27 -14.18 -29.43
CA VAL A 628 -15.83 -12.83 -29.69
C VAL A 628 -16.86 -12.81 -30.82
N GLU A 629 -16.86 -13.80 -31.73
CA GLU A 629 -17.90 -13.93 -32.76
C GLU A 629 -19.31 -14.18 -32.22
N LYS A 630 -19.46 -14.66 -30.98
CA LYS A 630 -20.76 -14.94 -30.35
C LYS A 630 -21.33 -13.73 -29.59
N ALA A 631 -20.56 -12.66 -29.45
CA ALA A 631 -20.96 -11.46 -28.72
C ALA A 631 -22.09 -10.69 -29.42
N HIS A 632 -22.92 -10.00 -28.64
CA HIS A 632 -23.88 -9.06 -29.19
C HIS A 632 -23.16 -7.86 -29.87
N PRO A 633 -23.66 -7.35 -31.03
CA PRO A 633 -23.03 -6.25 -31.76
C PRO A 633 -22.77 -4.96 -30.96
N ASP A 634 -23.62 -4.66 -29.98
CA ASP A 634 -23.50 -3.46 -29.13
C ASP A 634 -22.20 -3.43 -28.31
N ILE A 635 -21.61 -4.60 -28.00
CA ILE A 635 -20.35 -4.69 -27.24
C ILE A 635 -19.18 -4.08 -28.03
N PHE A 636 -19.19 -4.22 -29.36
CA PHE A 636 -18.10 -3.72 -30.20
C PHE A 636 -18.00 -2.20 -30.19
N ASN A 637 -19.09 -1.48 -29.92
CA ASN A 637 -19.06 -0.03 -29.78
C ASN A 637 -18.25 0.40 -28.55
N SER A 638 -18.47 -0.28 -27.42
CA SER A 638 -17.70 -0.06 -26.19
C SER A 638 -16.24 -0.53 -26.35
N LEU A 639 -16.01 -1.66 -27.04
CA LEU A 639 -14.66 -2.13 -27.34
C LEU A 639 -13.90 -1.16 -28.25
N LEU A 640 -14.57 -0.54 -29.24
CA LEU A 640 -13.97 0.50 -30.07
C LEU A 640 -13.46 1.66 -29.22
N GLN A 641 -14.25 2.13 -28.25
CA GLN A 641 -13.81 3.17 -27.32
C GLN A 641 -12.56 2.75 -26.53
N ILE A 642 -12.54 1.52 -26.02
CA ILE A 642 -11.37 0.96 -25.32
C ILE A 642 -10.14 0.91 -26.24
N LEU A 643 -10.30 0.46 -27.49
CA LEU A 643 -9.20 0.31 -28.45
C LEU A 643 -8.66 1.65 -28.99
N GLU A 644 -9.48 2.71 -28.97
CA GLU A 644 -9.14 4.05 -29.45
C GLU A 644 -8.62 4.98 -28.35
N GLU A 645 -9.34 5.07 -27.23
CA GLU A 645 -9.09 6.04 -26.16
C GLU A 645 -8.42 5.41 -24.94
N GLY A 646 -8.30 4.08 -24.90
CA GLY A 646 -7.76 3.35 -23.75
C GLY A 646 -8.56 3.60 -22.49
N ARG A 647 -9.82 4.04 -22.60
CA ARG A 647 -10.68 4.41 -21.48
C ARG A 647 -12.11 4.00 -21.76
N LEU A 648 -12.85 3.69 -20.70
CA LEU A 648 -14.27 3.44 -20.78
C LEU A 648 -14.96 4.11 -19.60
N THR A 649 -16.08 4.77 -19.84
CA THR A 649 -16.93 5.30 -18.77
C THR A 649 -18.01 4.29 -18.42
N ASP A 650 -18.04 3.84 -17.17
CA ASP A 650 -19.08 2.97 -16.62
C ASP A 650 -20.42 3.74 -16.56
N SER A 651 -21.54 3.04 -16.39
CA SER A 651 -22.88 3.62 -16.26
C SER A 651 -23.04 4.59 -15.08
N GLN A 652 -22.17 4.50 -14.08
CA GLN A 652 -22.08 5.43 -12.95
C GLN A 652 -21.27 6.71 -13.25
N GLY A 653 -20.74 6.87 -14.47
CA GLY A 653 -19.91 8.03 -14.84
C GLY A 653 -18.44 7.92 -14.43
N ARG A 654 -18.02 6.78 -13.86
CA ARG A 654 -16.64 6.51 -13.48
C ARG A 654 -15.82 6.14 -14.71
N VAL A 655 -14.66 6.78 -14.90
CA VAL A 655 -13.74 6.49 -16.00
C VAL A 655 -12.77 5.38 -15.58
N VAL A 656 -12.71 4.30 -16.36
CA VAL A 656 -11.81 3.17 -16.18
C VAL A 656 -10.70 3.24 -17.24
N ASP A 657 -9.45 3.08 -16.82
CA ASP A 657 -8.28 3.15 -17.70
C ASP A 657 -7.84 1.75 -18.16
N PHE A 658 -7.70 1.58 -19.46
CA PHE A 658 -7.28 0.37 -20.17
C PHE A 658 -5.91 0.55 -20.88
N LYS A 659 -5.24 1.69 -20.74
CA LYS A 659 -3.95 1.96 -21.41
C LYS A 659 -2.89 0.93 -21.05
N ASN A 660 -2.93 0.43 -19.82
CA ASN A 660 -1.99 -0.57 -19.31
C ASN A 660 -2.48 -2.02 -19.49
N CYS A 661 -3.63 -2.23 -20.14
CA CYS A 661 -4.16 -3.54 -20.46
C CYS A 661 -3.64 -4.05 -21.81
N VAL A 662 -3.44 -5.37 -21.91
CA VAL A 662 -3.29 -6.05 -23.20
C VAL A 662 -4.62 -6.71 -23.54
N ILE A 663 -5.26 -6.26 -24.61
CA ILE A 663 -6.55 -6.77 -25.07
C ILE A 663 -6.32 -7.93 -26.04
N ILE A 664 -6.85 -9.10 -25.71
CA ILE A 664 -6.82 -10.28 -26.57
C ILE A 664 -8.24 -10.74 -26.83
N MET A 665 -8.57 -10.98 -28.09
CA MET A 665 -9.87 -11.50 -28.51
C MET A 665 -9.65 -12.82 -29.23
N THR A 666 -10.29 -13.91 -28.80
CA THR A 666 -10.19 -15.19 -29.52
C THR A 666 -11.37 -15.36 -30.47
N THR A 667 -11.14 -16.06 -31.57
CA THR A 667 -12.20 -16.44 -32.48
C THR A 667 -11.92 -17.76 -33.17
N ASN A 668 -12.99 -18.51 -33.46
CA ASN A 668 -12.95 -19.75 -34.22
C ASN A 668 -13.36 -19.56 -35.69
N LEU A 669 -13.66 -18.34 -36.14
CA LEU A 669 -13.98 -18.04 -37.54
C LEU A 669 -12.82 -18.45 -38.47
N GLY A 670 -13.14 -18.99 -39.63
CA GLY A 670 -12.18 -19.39 -40.66
C GLY A 670 -11.71 -20.83 -40.57
N THR A 671 -12.06 -21.57 -39.51
CA THR A 671 -11.34 -22.79 -39.14
C THR A 671 -12.07 -24.09 -39.53
N ARG A 672 -13.40 -24.05 -39.68
CA ARG A 672 -14.24 -25.24 -39.98
C ARG A 672 -14.03 -25.79 -41.39
N ASP A 673 -13.85 -24.91 -42.38
CA ASP A 673 -13.63 -25.31 -43.77
C ASP A 673 -12.18 -25.74 -44.03
N ILE A 674 -11.26 -25.27 -43.19
CA ILE A 674 -9.84 -25.60 -43.26
C ILE A 674 -9.58 -27.00 -42.70
N ALA A 675 -10.20 -27.37 -41.58
CA ALA A 675 -10.12 -28.72 -41.02
C ALA A 675 -10.68 -29.79 -41.98
N LYS A 676 -11.72 -29.45 -42.77
CA LYS A 676 -12.29 -30.34 -43.80
C LYS A 676 -11.43 -30.42 -45.07
N GLY A 677 -10.77 -29.33 -45.46
CA GLY A 677 -9.94 -29.25 -46.67
C GLY A 677 -8.67 -30.10 -46.63
N ILE A 678 -8.19 -30.50 -45.44
CA ILE A 678 -7.02 -31.38 -45.28
C ILE A 678 -7.34 -32.84 -45.65
N ASN A 679 -8.62 -33.26 -45.63
CA ASN A 679 -9.03 -34.65 -45.86
C ASN A 679 -9.51 -34.96 -47.29
N LEU A 680 -9.49 -34.00 -48.23
CA LEU A 680 -9.83 -34.23 -49.63
C LEU A 680 -8.55 -34.18 -50.47
N GLY A 681 -8.17 -35.36 -50.98
CA GLY A 681 -6.87 -35.66 -51.59
C GLY A 681 -6.40 -34.77 -52.74
N PHE A 682 -5.11 -34.96 -53.05
CA PHE A 682 -4.27 -34.29 -54.06
C PHE A 682 -3.67 -32.93 -53.64
N ASN A 683 -2.70 -32.95 -52.72
CA ASN A 683 -1.53 -32.06 -52.81
C ASN A 683 -0.35 -32.63 -52.00
N GLN A 684 0.84 -32.55 -52.60
CA GLN A 684 2.11 -33.08 -52.07
C GLN A 684 2.46 -32.50 -50.69
N ALA A 685 3.00 -33.35 -49.84
CA ALA A 685 3.45 -33.10 -48.47
C ALA A 685 4.73 -32.23 -48.38
N GLY A 686 4.75 -31.07 -49.03
CA GLY A 686 5.96 -30.24 -49.13
C GLY A 686 5.78 -28.71 -49.01
N ASP A 687 4.57 -28.19 -48.85
CA ASP A 687 4.33 -26.74 -48.97
C ASP A 687 3.59 -26.16 -47.74
N ALA A 688 4.21 -26.27 -46.56
CA ALA A 688 3.66 -25.79 -45.30
C ALA A 688 3.50 -24.25 -45.27
N ALA A 689 4.41 -23.51 -45.88
CA ALA A 689 4.37 -22.04 -45.95
C ALA A 689 3.22 -21.52 -46.83
N GLY A 690 3.01 -22.12 -48.01
CA GLY A 690 1.88 -21.78 -48.88
C GLY A 690 0.51 -22.15 -48.29
N SER A 691 0.46 -23.14 -47.39
CA SER A 691 -0.75 -23.51 -46.63
C SER A 691 -1.12 -22.46 -45.58
N TYR A 692 -0.14 -21.89 -44.89
CA TYR A 692 -0.36 -20.85 -43.87
C TYR A 692 -0.83 -19.52 -44.48
N GLU A 693 -0.22 -19.05 -45.58
CA GLU A 693 -0.68 -17.81 -46.24
C GLU A 693 -2.11 -17.93 -46.75
N ARG A 694 -2.46 -19.10 -47.31
CA ARG A 694 -3.84 -19.41 -47.72
C ARG A 694 -4.81 -19.43 -46.53
N MET A 695 -4.39 -20.00 -45.39
CA MET A 695 -5.17 -20.00 -44.15
C MET A 695 -5.39 -18.57 -43.64
N LYS A 696 -4.32 -17.77 -43.56
CA LYS A 696 -4.38 -16.37 -43.12
C LYS A 696 -5.28 -15.52 -44.01
N GLY A 697 -5.22 -15.74 -45.34
CA GLY A 697 -6.12 -15.08 -46.30
C GLY A 697 -7.60 -15.38 -46.04
N LYS A 698 -7.95 -16.67 -45.87
CA LYS A 698 -9.32 -17.10 -45.56
C LYS A 698 -9.84 -16.55 -44.22
N VAL A 699 -9.02 -16.66 -43.17
CA VAL A 699 -9.37 -16.10 -41.85
C VAL A 699 -9.60 -14.59 -41.97
N SER A 700 -8.73 -13.86 -42.69
CA SER A 700 -8.91 -12.42 -42.89
C SER A 700 -10.18 -12.08 -43.66
N GLU A 701 -10.62 -12.92 -44.60
CA GLU A 701 -11.85 -12.72 -45.36
C GLU A 701 -13.08 -12.91 -44.46
N GLU A 702 -13.14 -14.01 -43.70
CA GLU A 702 -14.24 -14.26 -42.76
C GLU A 702 -14.33 -13.19 -41.66
N LEU A 703 -13.19 -12.73 -41.14
CA LEU A 703 -13.16 -11.63 -40.16
C LEU A 703 -13.77 -10.34 -40.73
N LYS A 704 -13.50 -10.02 -42.00
CA LYS A 704 -14.06 -8.83 -42.68
C LYS A 704 -15.55 -8.98 -42.98
N GLN A 705 -16.05 -10.20 -43.12
CA GLN A 705 -17.49 -10.46 -43.30
C GLN A 705 -18.25 -10.34 -41.98
N HIS A 706 -17.67 -10.83 -40.88
CA HIS A 706 -18.32 -10.83 -39.57
C HIS A 706 -18.18 -9.50 -38.82
N PHE A 707 -16.99 -8.89 -38.84
CA PHE A 707 -16.70 -7.65 -38.13
C PHE A 707 -16.62 -6.46 -39.08
N ARG A 708 -17.05 -5.29 -38.58
CA ARG A 708 -16.96 -4.04 -39.32
C ARG A 708 -15.49 -3.65 -39.54
N PRO A 709 -15.13 -3.07 -40.70
CA PRO A 709 -13.76 -2.62 -40.97
C PRO A 709 -13.21 -1.65 -39.92
N GLU A 710 -14.08 -0.80 -39.36
CA GLU A 710 -13.75 0.13 -38.27
C GLU A 710 -13.11 -0.58 -37.09
N PHE A 711 -13.69 -1.71 -36.65
CA PHE A 711 -13.19 -2.51 -35.54
C PHE A 711 -11.84 -3.14 -35.86
N LEU A 712 -11.71 -3.79 -37.02
CA LEU A 712 -10.48 -4.47 -37.42
C LEU A 712 -9.29 -3.50 -37.55
N ASN A 713 -9.54 -2.28 -38.01
CA ASN A 713 -8.50 -1.24 -38.14
C ASN A 713 -8.01 -0.69 -36.79
N ARG A 714 -8.71 -0.95 -35.68
CA ARG A 714 -8.28 -0.57 -34.31
C ARG A 714 -7.53 -1.68 -33.59
N VAL A 715 -7.46 -2.88 -34.16
CA VAL A 715 -6.65 -3.98 -33.66
C VAL A 715 -5.22 -3.82 -34.18
N ASP A 716 -4.21 -3.99 -33.31
CA ASP A 716 -2.81 -3.83 -33.72
C ASP A 716 -2.35 -4.97 -34.64
N GLU A 717 -2.73 -6.21 -34.32
CA GLU A 717 -2.30 -7.39 -35.08
C GLU A 717 -3.31 -8.54 -34.99
N ILE A 718 -3.55 -9.22 -36.12
CA ILE A 718 -4.34 -10.46 -36.19
C ILE A 718 -3.36 -11.63 -36.24
N ILE A 719 -3.43 -12.48 -35.22
CA ILE A 719 -2.53 -13.62 -35.02
C ILE A 719 -3.28 -14.91 -35.36
N VAL A 720 -2.77 -15.65 -36.34
CA VAL A 720 -3.38 -16.90 -36.83
C VAL A 720 -2.62 -18.09 -36.28
N PHE A 721 -3.36 -19.00 -35.63
CA PHE A 721 -2.85 -20.22 -35.01
C PHE A 721 -3.11 -21.42 -35.93
N PRO A 722 -2.05 -22.03 -36.53
CA PRO A 722 -2.18 -23.27 -37.27
C PRO A 722 -2.63 -24.44 -36.38
N PRO A 723 -3.23 -25.50 -36.97
CA PRO A 723 -3.48 -26.76 -36.28
C PRO A 723 -2.18 -27.39 -35.79
N LEU A 724 -2.27 -28.12 -34.68
CA LEU A 724 -1.12 -28.79 -34.06
C LEU A 724 -0.65 -29.98 -34.90
N SER A 725 0.65 -30.11 -35.08
CA SER A 725 1.26 -31.31 -35.68
C SER A 725 1.37 -32.45 -34.66
N GLN A 726 1.52 -33.67 -35.16
CA GLN A 726 1.70 -34.86 -34.30
C GLN A 726 2.94 -34.74 -33.40
N GLU A 727 4.04 -34.19 -33.92
CA GLU A 727 5.27 -33.95 -33.15
C GLU A 727 5.04 -32.96 -31.99
N GLN A 728 4.27 -31.90 -32.24
CA GLN A 728 3.91 -30.92 -31.20
C GLN A 728 3.02 -31.54 -30.12
N ILE A 729 2.10 -32.43 -30.49
CA ILE A 729 1.23 -33.14 -29.53
C ILE A 729 2.06 -34.08 -28.65
N ILE A 730 3.05 -34.77 -29.22
CA ILE A 730 3.99 -35.61 -28.46
C ILE A 730 4.78 -34.77 -27.44
N ALA A 731 5.29 -33.61 -27.85
CA ALA A 731 5.97 -32.70 -26.94
C ALA A 731 5.04 -32.18 -25.82
N MET A 732 3.74 -32.02 -26.09
CA MET A 732 2.76 -31.69 -25.03
C MET A 732 2.58 -32.83 -24.03
N VAL A 733 2.58 -34.07 -24.47
CA VAL A 733 2.55 -35.24 -23.58
C VAL A 733 3.77 -35.23 -22.66
N ASP A 734 4.96 -34.96 -23.20
CA ASP A 734 6.20 -34.90 -22.41
C ASP A 734 6.12 -33.86 -21.29
N ASN A 735 5.58 -32.68 -21.57
CA ASN A 735 5.41 -31.63 -20.56
C ASN A 735 4.37 -32.02 -19.49
N MET A 736 3.26 -32.66 -19.88
CA MET A 736 2.27 -33.16 -18.93
C MET A 736 2.84 -34.24 -18.01
N ILE A 737 3.67 -35.14 -18.54
CA ILE A 737 4.35 -36.18 -17.76
C ILE A 737 5.40 -35.57 -16.82
N ALA A 738 6.15 -34.56 -17.24
CA ALA A 738 7.10 -33.87 -16.36
C ALA A 738 6.40 -33.31 -15.10
N ALA A 739 5.17 -32.80 -15.22
CA ALA A 739 4.37 -32.35 -14.08
C ALA A 739 3.91 -33.52 -13.16
N VAL A 740 3.73 -34.72 -13.71
CA VAL A 740 3.49 -35.95 -12.92
C VAL A 740 4.80 -36.37 -12.21
N GLU A 741 5.93 -36.31 -12.91
CA GLU A 741 7.25 -36.67 -12.37
C GLU A 741 7.61 -35.82 -11.14
N VAL A 742 7.35 -34.51 -11.16
CA VAL A 742 7.56 -33.64 -9.99
C VAL A 742 6.81 -34.14 -8.75
N ARG A 743 5.54 -34.55 -8.91
CA ARG A 743 4.73 -35.11 -7.80
C ARG A 743 5.22 -36.48 -7.33
N LEU A 744 5.85 -37.26 -8.21
CA LEU A 744 6.42 -38.56 -7.88
C LEU A 744 7.78 -38.46 -7.18
N LYS A 745 8.56 -37.39 -7.45
CA LYS A 745 9.84 -37.14 -6.78
C LYS A 745 9.71 -37.00 -5.27
N ASP A 746 8.64 -36.38 -4.79
CA ASP A 746 8.34 -36.28 -3.34
C ASP A 746 8.14 -37.64 -2.67
N ARG A 747 8.00 -38.71 -3.46
CA ARG A 747 7.82 -40.09 -3.00
C ARG A 747 9.00 -41.00 -3.40
N ASP A 748 10.14 -40.42 -3.75
CA ASP A 748 11.34 -41.11 -4.26
C ASP A 748 11.06 -42.00 -5.48
N MET A 749 10.15 -41.58 -6.35
CA MET A 749 9.77 -42.32 -7.57
C MET A 749 10.02 -41.48 -8.81
N ARG A 750 10.27 -42.15 -9.93
CA ARG A 750 10.39 -41.53 -11.26
C ARG A 750 9.50 -42.25 -12.26
N ILE A 751 9.10 -41.55 -13.33
CA ILE A 751 8.32 -42.14 -14.41
C ILE A 751 9.01 -41.86 -15.75
N GLU A 752 9.09 -42.88 -16.61
CA GLU A 752 9.64 -42.74 -17.97
C GLU A 752 8.71 -43.41 -18.98
N LEU A 753 8.26 -42.66 -20.00
CA LEU A 753 7.42 -43.18 -21.08
C LEU A 753 8.26 -43.55 -22.30
N THR A 754 8.01 -44.73 -22.83
CA THR A 754 8.55 -45.14 -24.14
C THR A 754 7.96 -44.30 -25.28
N GLN A 755 8.68 -44.17 -26.40
CA GLN A 755 8.18 -43.41 -27.56
C GLN A 755 6.85 -43.96 -28.11
N ALA A 756 6.66 -45.29 -28.04
CA ALA A 756 5.41 -45.93 -28.42
C ALA A 756 4.24 -45.49 -27.51
N ALA A 757 4.47 -45.38 -26.20
CA ALA A 757 3.47 -44.87 -25.25
C ALA A 757 3.11 -43.41 -25.53
N LYS A 758 4.11 -42.57 -25.82
CA LYS A 758 3.88 -41.16 -26.19
C LYS A 758 3.05 -41.02 -27.46
N ASN A 759 3.37 -41.81 -28.49
CA ASN A 759 2.63 -41.79 -29.75
C ASN A 759 1.17 -42.24 -29.56
N LEU A 760 0.94 -43.29 -28.76
CA LEU A 760 -0.40 -43.78 -28.46
C LEU A 760 -1.23 -42.76 -27.65
N LEU A 761 -0.62 -42.08 -26.68
CA LEU A 761 -1.26 -40.99 -25.94
C LEU A 761 -1.61 -39.82 -26.85
N ALA A 762 -0.71 -39.44 -27.77
CA ALA A 762 -0.96 -38.39 -28.73
C ALA A 762 -2.13 -38.74 -29.68
N GLU A 763 -2.19 -39.98 -30.17
CA GLU A 763 -3.27 -40.45 -31.05
C GLU A 763 -4.63 -40.48 -30.32
N ARG A 764 -4.67 -40.99 -29.09
CA ARG A 764 -5.91 -41.06 -28.27
C ARG A 764 -6.34 -39.72 -27.69
N GLY A 765 -5.40 -38.81 -27.45
CA GLY A 765 -5.64 -37.51 -26.84
C GLY A 765 -5.88 -36.38 -27.83
N PHE A 766 -5.67 -36.63 -29.13
CA PHE A 766 -5.94 -35.68 -30.19
C PHE A 766 -7.31 -35.89 -30.83
N ASP A 767 -8.07 -34.81 -30.94
CA ASP A 767 -9.33 -34.78 -31.66
C ASP A 767 -9.25 -33.71 -32.77
N PRO A 768 -9.55 -34.02 -34.05
CA PRO A 768 -9.49 -33.04 -35.14
C PRO A 768 -10.38 -31.80 -34.96
N VAL A 769 -11.44 -31.90 -34.14
CA VAL A 769 -12.41 -30.82 -33.85
C VAL A 769 -12.06 -30.10 -32.54
N LEU A 770 -11.66 -30.86 -31.51
CA LEU A 770 -11.39 -30.31 -30.16
C LEU A 770 -9.91 -30.00 -29.90
N GLY A 771 -9.02 -30.34 -30.83
CA GLY A 771 -7.58 -30.18 -30.72
C GLY A 771 -6.99 -31.05 -29.59
N ALA A 772 -6.01 -30.51 -28.87
CA ALA A 772 -5.36 -31.20 -27.75
C ALA A 772 -6.15 -31.09 -26.42
N ARG A 773 -7.38 -30.56 -26.41
CA ARG A 773 -8.19 -30.43 -25.19
C ARG A 773 -8.41 -31.76 -24.44
N PRO A 774 -8.68 -32.90 -25.12
CA PRO A 774 -8.86 -34.19 -24.43
C PRO A 774 -7.57 -34.76 -23.84
N LEU A 775 -6.40 -34.35 -24.33
CA LEU A 775 -5.10 -34.93 -24.01
C LEU A 775 -4.84 -35.03 -22.50
N ARG A 776 -5.14 -33.96 -21.75
CA ARG A 776 -4.96 -33.96 -20.28
C ARG A 776 -5.80 -35.03 -19.59
N ARG A 777 -7.04 -35.21 -20.02
CA ARG A 777 -7.95 -36.23 -19.48
C ARG A 777 -7.49 -37.64 -19.88
N THR A 778 -6.94 -37.80 -21.07
CA THR A 778 -6.35 -39.06 -21.53
C THR A 778 -5.13 -39.42 -20.68
N VAL A 779 -4.21 -38.47 -20.43
CA VAL A 779 -3.06 -38.70 -19.53
C VAL A 779 -3.52 -39.04 -18.11
N GLN A 780 -4.50 -38.30 -17.57
CA GLN A 780 -5.03 -38.60 -16.23
C GLN A 780 -5.60 -40.03 -16.16
N ARG A 781 -6.48 -40.40 -17.10
CA ARG A 781 -7.15 -41.71 -17.08
C ARG A 781 -6.20 -42.88 -17.37
N GLU A 782 -5.34 -42.73 -18.37
CA GLU A 782 -4.53 -43.83 -18.88
C GLU A 782 -3.18 -43.94 -18.17
N ILE A 783 -2.70 -42.87 -17.52
CA ILE A 783 -1.41 -42.83 -16.81
C ILE A 783 -1.61 -42.62 -15.31
N GLU A 784 -2.18 -41.49 -14.88
CA GLU A 784 -2.25 -41.17 -13.44
C GLU A 784 -3.14 -42.14 -12.65
N ASP A 785 -4.34 -42.45 -13.14
CA ASP A 785 -5.29 -43.32 -12.44
C ASP A 785 -4.73 -44.76 -12.31
N ILE A 786 -4.14 -45.30 -13.37
CA ILE A 786 -3.54 -46.65 -13.37
C ILE A 786 -2.28 -46.69 -12.49
N LEU A 787 -1.45 -45.63 -12.54
CA LEU A 787 -0.28 -45.52 -11.67
C LEU A 787 -0.68 -45.47 -10.20
N ALA A 788 -1.71 -44.68 -9.85
CA ALA A 788 -2.23 -44.59 -8.50
C ALA A 788 -2.76 -45.95 -8.01
N GLU A 789 -3.50 -46.67 -8.85
CA GLU A 789 -3.98 -48.02 -8.54
C GLU A 789 -2.83 -48.99 -8.26
N LYS A 790 -1.80 -49.01 -9.12
CA LYS A 790 -0.60 -49.85 -8.94
C LYS A 790 0.22 -49.49 -7.70
N MET A 791 0.29 -48.21 -7.35
CA MET A 791 0.91 -47.76 -6.10
C MET A 791 0.12 -48.24 -4.88
N LEU A 792 -1.21 -48.21 -4.93
CA LEU A 792 -2.08 -48.67 -3.84
C LEU A 792 -2.02 -50.19 -3.65
N TYR A 793 -1.90 -50.95 -4.73
CA TYR A 793 -1.69 -52.40 -4.67
C TYR A 793 -0.26 -52.81 -4.30
N GLY A 794 0.68 -51.86 -4.22
CA GLY A 794 2.08 -52.11 -3.86
C GLY A 794 2.90 -52.76 -4.99
N GLU A 795 2.43 -52.68 -6.24
CA GLU A 795 3.16 -53.19 -7.41
C GLU A 795 4.36 -52.29 -7.78
N VAL A 796 4.25 -51.00 -7.49
CA VAL A 796 5.30 -49.99 -7.66
C VAL A 796 5.44 -49.15 -6.39
N GLY A 797 6.67 -48.77 -6.03
CA GLY A 797 6.93 -48.08 -4.77
C GLY A 797 8.21 -47.24 -4.76
N PRO A 798 8.57 -46.67 -3.59
CA PRO A 798 9.72 -45.77 -3.44
C PRO A 798 11.04 -46.41 -3.91
N GLY A 799 11.90 -45.63 -4.55
CA GLY A 799 13.19 -46.06 -5.10
C GLY A 799 13.09 -46.76 -6.47
N GLN A 800 11.94 -46.72 -7.13
CA GLN A 800 11.73 -47.30 -8.45
C GLN A 800 11.49 -46.25 -9.54
N ILE A 801 11.97 -46.55 -10.74
CA ILE A 801 11.62 -45.88 -11.99
C ILE A 801 10.50 -46.70 -12.63
N VAL A 802 9.33 -46.09 -12.78
CA VAL A 802 8.18 -46.70 -13.44
C VAL A 802 8.32 -46.49 -14.94
N LEU A 803 8.65 -47.58 -15.66
CA LEU A 803 8.71 -47.59 -17.11
C LEU A 803 7.29 -47.83 -17.66
N VAL A 804 6.83 -46.92 -18.53
CA VAL A 804 5.53 -47.02 -19.18
C VAL A 804 5.69 -47.45 -20.64
N GLY A 805 5.22 -48.68 -20.92
CA GLY A 805 5.23 -49.33 -22.22
C GLY A 805 3.84 -49.38 -22.86
N VAL A 806 3.79 -50.01 -24.03
CA VAL A 806 2.55 -50.34 -24.73
C VAL A 806 2.58 -51.80 -25.15
N GLU A 807 1.52 -52.54 -24.85
CA GLU A 807 1.30 -53.89 -25.35
C GLU A 807 0.11 -53.95 -26.32
N GLY A 808 0.32 -54.60 -27.47
CA GLY A 808 -0.68 -54.76 -28.54
C GLY A 808 -0.57 -53.71 -29.66
N GLU A 809 -1.41 -53.84 -30.69
CA GLU A 809 -1.45 -52.94 -31.85
C GLU A 809 -2.84 -52.31 -32.05
N GLY A 810 -2.87 -51.06 -32.50
CA GLY A 810 -4.09 -50.32 -32.85
C GLY A 810 -4.89 -49.82 -31.64
N ALA A 811 -6.21 -49.61 -31.85
CA ALA A 811 -7.09 -48.97 -30.87
C ALA A 811 -7.21 -49.72 -29.52
N ASN A 812 -6.86 -51.01 -29.47
CA ASN A 812 -6.94 -51.86 -28.27
C ASN A 812 -5.62 -51.96 -27.48
N ALA A 813 -4.57 -51.25 -27.88
CA ALA A 813 -3.29 -51.28 -27.20
C ALA A 813 -3.42 -50.82 -25.72
N LYS A 814 -2.75 -51.52 -24.80
CA LYS A 814 -2.82 -51.24 -23.36
C LYS A 814 -1.51 -50.68 -22.86
N PHE A 815 -1.58 -49.72 -21.92
CA PHE A 815 -0.40 -49.21 -21.24
C PHE A 815 0.07 -50.22 -20.20
N THR A 816 1.36 -50.53 -20.21
CA THR A 816 2.01 -51.37 -19.21
C THR A 816 2.89 -50.53 -18.31
N PHE A 817 2.95 -50.89 -17.03
CA PHE A 817 3.74 -50.16 -16.03
C PHE A 817 4.61 -51.16 -15.27
N GLU A 818 5.91 -50.99 -15.38
CA GLU A 818 6.92 -51.83 -14.74
C GLU A 818 7.81 -51.00 -13.82
N GLY A 819 7.85 -51.35 -12.53
CA GLY A 819 8.74 -50.71 -11.57
C GLY A 819 10.14 -51.32 -11.62
N GLN A 820 11.11 -50.59 -12.17
CA GLN A 820 12.51 -50.98 -12.12
C GLN A 820 13.19 -50.33 -10.91
N LYS A 821 13.85 -51.12 -10.06
CA LYS A 821 14.71 -50.55 -9.02
C LYS A 821 15.84 -49.81 -9.69
N VAL A 822 16.18 -48.62 -9.18
CA VAL A 822 17.41 -47.93 -9.58
C VAL A 822 18.57 -48.88 -9.30
N GLY A 823 19.11 -49.52 -10.34
CA GLY A 823 20.29 -50.37 -10.20
C GLY A 823 21.47 -49.52 -9.75
N GLU A 824 22.35 -50.07 -8.91
CA GLU A 824 23.71 -49.56 -8.79
C GLU A 824 24.26 -49.40 -10.22
N LEU A 825 24.65 -48.17 -10.57
CA LEU A 825 25.43 -47.93 -11.78
C LEU A 825 26.62 -48.90 -11.75
N PRO A 826 26.96 -49.59 -12.86
CA PRO A 826 28.23 -50.28 -12.91
C PRO A 826 29.32 -49.25 -12.69
N ASP A 827 30.23 -49.52 -11.75
CA ASP A 827 31.42 -48.72 -11.46
C ASP A 827 32.07 -48.26 -12.77
N LEU A 828 31.84 -47.00 -13.13
CA LEU A 828 32.72 -46.31 -14.04
C LEU A 828 34.04 -46.16 -13.29
N PRO A 829 35.17 -46.64 -13.83
CA PRO A 829 36.45 -46.47 -13.16
C PRO A 829 36.71 -44.97 -12.93
N PRO A 830 37.33 -44.61 -11.81
CA PRO A 830 37.52 -43.22 -11.43
C PRO A 830 38.28 -42.50 -12.55
N LEU A 831 37.74 -41.37 -13.01
CA LEU A 831 38.47 -40.43 -13.84
C LEU A 831 39.77 -40.07 -13.10
N GLU A 832 40.90 -40.41 -13.71
CA GLU A 832 42.21 -39.99 -13.25
C GLU A 832 42.22 -38.47 -13.10
N THR A 833 42.57 -38.04 -11.89
CA THR A 833 42.88 -36.67 -11.52
C THR A 833 43.97 -36.11 -12.43
N VAL A 834 43.62 -35.23 -13.37
CA VAL A 834 44.58 -34.30 -13.97
C VAL A 834 44.62 -33.06 -13.09
N VAL A 835 45.74 -32.94 -12.38
CA VAL A 835 46.12 -31.85 -11.49
C VAL A 835 46.29 -30.54 -12.25
N GLU A 836 45.97 -29.45 -11.54
CA GLU A 836 46.12 -28.03 -11.89
C GLU A 836 47.41 -27.64 -12.63
N GLY A 837 47.27 -26.62 -13.50
CA GLY A 837 48.18 -25.47 -13.49
C GLY A 837 49.06 -25.24 -14.72
N LYS A 838 48.71 -24.25 -15.53
CA LYS A 838 49.57 -23.06 -15.80
C LYS A 838 48.89 -22.04 -16.71
N ALA A 839 48.81 -20.80 -16.21
CA ALA A 839 48.54 -19.59 -16.98
C ALA A 839 49.68 -19.28 -17.97
N PRO A 840 49.43 -18.47 -19.02
CA PRO A 840 50.47 -17.63 -19.59
C PRO A 840 50.22 -16.15 -19.25
N ALA A 841 51.22 -15.53 -18.63
CA ALA A 841 51.36 -14.09 -18.52
C ALA A 841 52.07 -13.51 -19.76
N GLU A 842 51.86 -12.21 -19.93
CA GLU A 842 52.25 -11.29 -21.00
C GLU A 842 53.72 -11.30 -21.46
N GLY A 843 53.90 -10.89 -22.73
CA GLY A 843 54.91 -9.89 -23.09
C GLY A 843 56.19 -10.36 -23.80
N ALA A 844 56.27 -10.13 -25.12
CA ALA A 844 57.51 -9.72 -25.80
C ALA A 844 57.23 -9.09 -27.18
N GLU A 845 57.65 -7.83 -27.28
CA GLU A 845 57.67 -6.82 -28.33
C GLU A 845 58.41 -7.11 -29.67
N ILE A 846 57.95 -6.39 -30.72
CA ILE A 846 58.70 -5.74 -31.86
C ILE A 846 59.31 -6.69 -32.95
N ALA A 847 59.13 -6.55 -34.27
CA ALA A 847 59.18 -5.40 -35.20
C ALA A 847 58.60 -5.76 -36.61
N PRO A 848 58.53 -4.80 -37.57
CA PRO A 848 57.47 -4.68 -38.58
C PRO A 848 57.81 -5.30 -39.94
N ASP A 849 56.81 -5.43 -40.82
CA ASP A 849 57.07 -5.41 -42.25
C ASP A 849 56.02 -4.57 -43.00
N ASP A 850 56.55 -3.67 -43.81
CA ASP A 850 55.88 -2.77 -44.74
C ASP A 850 55.24 -3.56 -45.89
N SER A 851 54.11 -3.07 -46.42
CA SER A 851 53.91 -2.76 -47.85
C SER A 851 52.43 -2.80 -48.27
N GLU A 852 51.89 -1.59 -48.43
CA GLU A 852 51.17 -1.08 -49.60
C GLU A 852 50.66 -2.03 -50.72
N THR A 853 49.49 -1.64 -51.24
CA THR A 853 48.94 -1.81 -52.60
C THR A 853 48.25 -3.13 -53.00
N ALA A 854 46.92 -3.11 -53.05
CA ALA A 854 46.13 -2.84 -54.28
C ALA A 854 44.64 -2.69 -53.96
#